data_AF-A0A836Q0G1-F1
#
_entry.id   AF-A0A836Q0G1-F1
#
_cell.length_a   1.000
_cell.length_b   1.000
_cell.length_c   1.000
_cell.angle_alpha   90.00
_cell.angle_beta   90.00
_cell.angle_gamma   90.00
#
_symmetry.space_group_name_H-M   'P 1'
#
loop_
_entity.id
_entity.type
_entity.pdbx_description
1 polymer ?
#
loop_
_entity_poly.entity_id
_entity_poly.type
_entity_poly.pdbx_seq_one_letter_code
_entity_poly.pdbx_strand_id
1 'polypeptide(L)'
;MRHRWTILVGIAGTLFLMLAAAGWATFASWRQQEVMINHRTWLIHTYDVLLQLEEVDVALEELLSSERGFIIKQEQAFVNDFEKSDKAIEETIVRLKALVKDNPPQLQRVEFLKHTLDRRSAYLRDAINTAKKEGTEAAKKYINSRGRENVEIQADEILHEIIASEKNLLKFRSENLAKETQRTGELSSTLLALAASALAVCLIMVGYFFKEKNDVARRLAVQLAVTHVLSDSRDIQGAFERLLEVLGKLNSFRFGTAWLLRDEEKESELICSAFWNDETKPLPNFKKDTLERTFKLSSGLPGQVWSSGAPQYVDVTTVSEESFPRKKAALTDGLKHGLAFPILGQKQLLGVIEFYSDKIEAIDADQLSALSAFGQEIGQFVEAVRAKEELIERAELASFVAETAYVLSQQTNLDEMLKQCTSLMTRNLKASVARIWTISEDDKSKLILRASSANSSAADPGQKTIELGEGEIGLVAEQLRPLFTNELDKLTQSTCKDWIETDGLTALAAYPLVFGKELMGVLAMYSKKDISRQLQETLSGVCNGIALGVKRSQSEKLLEERELLFRTLTEQIREVFIVAKPNDTFVYVSPAYEEIWGRSREPIYKSASEIFNGVHPDDVEAVKEFTFKTIEEKKTQEIEHRVLRPDGTIRWIWARTFPQLNEDGELETIYSIGHDITERKEAERRVSEFYSTVSHELRTPLTSIHASLRLIEGGLAGQVSDKVSRLVNIARHESDRLIRLINDILDIRKLEAGRLELKLGERKVEDLVAGAFAATQGMAQEAKVTLKHQIIYSGTLKCDQDRVIQILTNFLSNAIKYSPEGAAVILDVERQNDMIRFSVTDSGPGIPESEQHKLWGKFQQLDSSDTRQKGGTGLGLAITKGLVEQHGGTVGVASTVGKGTTFWAELPSGAKSPRTTSQDLRAFALARVLMVEDDEQLTKLVRSVLKKEGFDIEIARNLEEADELLLEFTPKAMILDVNLPDGNGLQWLKRKQTGDHPFTVPTVVLSGVDKNPELFGTAIIFDWLAKPLEDKKLERALRFAVRNKGSQKVKVLVVEDDNSTRELITHHLSRFPVEVIEASEGARALKLAKTENPDLIILDIGIPPPDGFSIVESLRKSEWRETPLIVYTSRDLSKDEMNNLTLGLTKHLIKSQTSEQELIDSVRQLLDGLVSSADTEVKEESKA
;
A
#
# COMPACT_ATOMS: atom_id res chain seq x y z
N MET A 1 29.78 -74.84 -6.29
CA MET A 1 30.14 -73.55 -5.64
C MET A 1 31.63 -73.23 -5.72
N ARG A 2 32.57 -74.12 -5.35
CA ARG A 2 34.02 -73.85 -5.42
C ARG A 2 34.51 -73.36 -6.80
N HIS A 3 34.05 -73.95 -7.91
CA HIS A 3 34.43 -73.50 -9.25
C HIS A 3 33.82 -72.14 -9.68
N ARG A 4 32.59 -71.84 -9.27
CA ARG A 4 31.96 -70.52 -9.49
C ARG A 4 32.65 -69.43 -8.67
N TRP A 5 33.08 -69.75 -7.44
CA TRP A 5 33.85 -68.83 -6.60
C TRP A 5 35.24 -68.55 -7.16
N THR A 6 35.97 -69.54 -7.67
CA THR A 6 37.27 -69.29 -8.30
C THR A 6 37.17 -68.43 -9.56
N ILE A 7 36.10 -68.58 -10.36
CA ILE A 7 35.87 -67.76 -11.55
C ILE A 7 35.39 -66.37 -11.18
N LEU A 8 34.48 -66.22 -10.20
CA LEU A 8 34.04 -64.91 -9.70
C LEU A 8 35.17 -64.16 -8.99
N VAL A 9 36.01 -64.84 -8.22
CA VAL A 9 37.21 -64.24 -7.61
C VAL A 9 38.22 -63.87 -8.69
N GLY A 10 38.35 -64.68 -9.74
CA GLY A 10 39.17 -64.36 -10.91
C GLY A 10 38.67 -63.13 -11.68
N ILE A 11 37.38 -63.08 -12.00
CA ILE A 11 36.71 -61.95 -12.68
C ILE A 11 36.73 -60.70 -11.80
N ALA A 12 36.41 -60.82 -10.51
CA ALA A 12 36.43 -59.70 -9.57
C ALA A 12 37.86 -59.21 -9.35
N GLY A 13 38.85 -60.10 -9.26
CA GLY A 13 40.26 -59.72 -9.17
C GLY A 13 40.73 -58.99 -10.42
N THR A 14 40.33 -59.44 -11.62
CA THR A 14 40.65 -58.74 -12.87
C THR A 14 39.91 -57.42 -13.01
N LEU A 15 38.63 -57.37 -12.66
CA LEU A 15 37.82 -56.15 -12.68
C LEU A 15 38.34 -55.15 -11.66
N PHE A 16 38.75 -55.60 -10.47
CA PHE A 16 39.38 -54.78 -9.45
C PHE A 16 40.71 -54.22 -9.94
N LEU A 17 41.55 -55.03 -10.58
CA LEU A 17 42.80 -54.54 -11.18
C LEU A 17 42.55 -53.55 -12.31
N MET A 18 41.54 -53.78 -13.16
CA MET A 18 41.15 -52.85 -14.22
C MET A 18 40.56 -51.55 -13.67
N LEU A 19 39.74 -51.62 -12.62
CA LEU A 19 39.17 -50.44 -11.97
C LEU A 19 40.20 -49.69 -11.12
N ALA A 20 41.14 -50.40 -10.50
CA ALA A 20 42.26 -49.77 -9.82
C ALA A 20 43.19 -49.09 -10.83
N ALA A 21 43.45 -49.72 -11.98
CA ALA A 21 44.24 -49.11 -13.05
C ALA A 21 43.50 -47.92 -13.71
N ALA A 22 42.20 -48.06 -13.98
CA ALA A 22 41.38 -46.98 -14.52
C ALA A 22 41.21 -45.84 -13.51
N GLY A 23 40.94 -46.17 -12.24
CA GLY A 23 40.83 -45.25 -11.12
C GLY A 23 42.14 -44.50 -10.89
N TRP A 24 43.26 -45.21 -10.92
CA TRP A 24 44.59 -44.60 -10.88
C TRP A 24 44.83 -43.71 -12.09
N ALA A 25 44.48 -44.15 -13.30
CA ALA A 25 44.63 -43.34 -14.51
C ALA A 25 43.77 -42.07 -14.46
N THR A 26 42.52 -42.16 -13.98
CA THR A 26 41.64 -41.01 -13.78
C THR A 26 42.13 -40.11 -12.66
N PHE A 27 42.63 -40.67 -11.56
CA PHE A 27 43.20 -39.89 -10.45
C PHE A 27 44.49 -39.19 -10.87
N ALA A 28 45.37 -39.89 -11.58
CA ALA A 28 46.58 -39.32 -12.15
C ALA A 28 46.25 -38.23 -13.16
N SER A 29 45.24 -38.44 -14.02
CA SER A 29 44.79 -37.44 -15.00
C SER A 29 44.14 -36.22 -14.32
N TRP A 30 43.30 -36.43 -13.30
CA TRP A 30 42.68 -35.35 -12.52
C TRP A 30 43.74 -34.56 -11.76
N ARG A 31 44.64 -35.25 -11.05
CA ARG A 31 45.76 -34.62 -10.34
C ARG A 31 46.67 -33.87 -11.30
N GLN A 32 46.91 -34.41 -12.49
CA GLN A 32 47.67 -33.72 -13.54
C GLN A 32 46.95 -32.46 -14.02
N GLN A 33 45.63 -32.51 -14.23
CA GLN A 33 44.85 -31.32 -14.57
C GLN A 33 44.91 -30.27 -13.46
N GLU A 34 44.78 -30.66 -12.20
CA GLU A 34 44.83 -29.77 -11.05
C GLU A 34 46.21 -29.10 -10.92
N VAL A 35 47.29 -29.88 -11.04
CA VAL A 35 48.68 -29.35 -11.03
C VAL A 35 48.90 -28.39 -12.21
N MET A 36 48.40 -28.72 -13.40
CA MET A 36 48.50 -27.86 -14.59
C MET A 36 47.74 -26.54 -14.43
N ILE A 37 46.51 -26.59 -13.90
CA ILE A 37 45.70 -25.39 -13.66
C ILE A 37 46.41 -24.49 -12.65
N ASN A 38 46.84 -25.03 -11.52
CA ASN A 38 47.54 -24.26 -10.48
C ASN A 38 48.83 -23.62 -11.02
N HIS A 39 49.66 -24.37 -11.74
CA HIS A 39 50.89 -23.82 -12.34
C HIS A 39 50.60 -22.75 -13.40
N ARG A 40 49.55 -22.94 -14.21
CA ARG A 40 49.15 -21.96 -15.22
C ARG A 40 48.71 -20.64 -14.60
N THR A 41 47.96 -20.69 -13.51
CA THR A 41 47.57 -19.48 -12.75
C THR A 41 48.80 -18.72 -12.25
N TRP A 42 49.79 -19.43 -11.69
CA TRP A 42 51.03 -18.79 -11.24
C TRP A 42 51.91 -18.27 -12.37
N LEU A 43 51.91 -18.92 -13.54
CA LEU A 43 52.61 -18.41 -14.73
C LEU A 43 51.97 -17.11 -15.21
N ILE A 44 50.64 -17.06 -15.34
CA ILE A 44 49.91 -15.84 -15.72
C ILE A 44 50.19 -14.72 -14.72
N HIS A 45 50.11 -15.02 -13.42
CA HIS A 45 50.42 -14.07 -12.36
C HIS A 45 51.85 -13.50 -12.47
N THR A 46 52.84 -14.36 -12.76
CA THR A 46 54.25 -13.94 -12.96
C THR A 46 54.38 -12.99 -14.17
N TYR A 47 53.61 -13.22 -15.25
CA TYR A 47 53.57 -12.33 -16.40
C TYR A 47 52.89 -10.99 -16.07
N ASP A 48 51.80 -11.00 -15.31
CA ASP A 48 51.10 -9.77 -14.90
C ASP A 48 52.01 -8.88 -14.03
N VAL A 49 52.79 -9.49 -13.13
CA VAL A 49 53.79 -8.78 -12.31
C VAL A 49 54.88 -8.16 -13.19
N LEU A 50 55.41 -8.90 -14.17
CA LEU A 50 56.40 -8.38 -15.11
C LEU A 50 55.86 -7.22 -15.95
N LEU A 51 54.61 -7.29 -16.40
CA LEU A 51 53.99 -6.24 -17.21
C LEU A 51 53.80 -4.95 -16.40
N GLN A 52 53.38 -5.06 -15.13
CA GLN A 52 53.28 -3.90 -14.24
C GLN A 52 54.65 -3.30 -13.90
N LEU A 53 55.71 -4.12 -13.77
CA LEU A 53 57.08 -3.62 -13.58
C LEU A 53 57.59 -2.87 -14.81
N GLU A 54 57.28 -3.34 -16.02
CA GLU A 54 57.63 -2.67 -17.28
C GLU A 54 56.89 -1.34 -17.45
N GLU A 55 55.62 -1.24 -17.01
CA GLU A 55 54.89 0.03 -16.94
C GLU A 55 55.52 1.03 -15.97
N VAL A 56 56.05 0.58 -14.82
CA VAL A 56 56.80 1.45 -13.89
C VAL A 56 58.10 1.95 -14.53
N ASP A 57 58.81 1.08 -15.24
CA ASP A 57 60.08 1.41 -15.92
C ASP A 57 59.88 2.52 -16.95
N VAL A 58 58.90 2.35 -17.84
CA VAL A 58 58.57 3.36 -18.87
C VAL A 58 58.14 4.69 -18.25
N ALA A 59 57.28 4.66 -17.23
CA ALA A 59 56.82 5.89 -16.58
C ALA A 59 57.96 6.62 -15.85
N LEU A 60 58.94 5.88 -15.33
CA LEU A 60 60.12 6.43 -14.68
C LEU A 60 61.03 7.16 -15.68
N GLU A 61 61.27 6.59 -16.87
CA GLU A 61 62.04 7.25 -17.93
C GLU A 61 61.37 8.56 -18.40
N GLU A 62 60.05 8.56 -18.57
CA GLU A 62 59.28 9.76 -18.95
C GLU A 62 59.33 10.85 -17.87
N LEU A 63 59.25 10.45 -16.60
CA LEU A 63 59.39 11.34 -15.45
C LEU A 63 60.77 12.01 -15.42
N LEU A 64 61.85 11.25 -15.66
CA LEU A 64 63.22 11.77 -15.73
C LEU A 64 63.41 12.72 -16.92
N SER A 65 62.82 12.41 -18.06
CA SER A 65 62.83 13.26 -19.25
C SER A 65 62.15 14.61 -18.99
N SER A 66 60.97 14.57 -18.33
CA SER A 66 60.19 15.75 -17.97
C SER A 66 60.92 16.64 -16.96
N GLU A 67 61.58 16.03 -15.97
CA GLU A 67 62.42 16.73 -15.00
C GLU A 67 63.58 17.50 -15.67
N ARG A 68 64.32 16.84 -16.57
CA ARG A 68 65.44 17.45 -17.30
C ARG A 68 64.95 18.56 -18.23
N GLY A 69 63.81 18.35 -18.90
CA GLY A 69 63.17 19.35 -19.75
C GLY A 69 62.78 20.62 -19.00
N PHE A 70 62.19 20.47 -17.82
CA PHE A 70 61.79 21.62 -16.98
C PHE A 70 62.99 22.43 -16.48
N ILE A 71 64.06 21.78 -16.01
CA ILE A 71 65.27 22.48 -15.53
C ILE A 71 65.92 23.32 -16.63
N ILE A 72 65.85 22.86 -17.89
CA ILE A 72 66.47 23.53 -19.04
C ILE A 72 65.58 24.65 -19.59
N LYS A 73 64.28 24.41 -19.78
CA LYS A 73 63.37 25.30 -20.53
C LYS A 73 62.39 26.11 -19.68
N GLN A 74 62.12 25.70 -18.43
CA GLN A 74 61.23 26.38 -17.47
C GLN A 74 59.76 26.55 -17.91
N GLU A 75 59.24 25.65 -18.74
CA GLU A 75 57.84 25.69 -19.17
C GLU A 75 56.94 24.85 -18.25
N GLN A 76 55.75 25.35 -17.93
CA GLN A 76 54.81 24.68 -17.02
C GLN A 76 54.28 23.35 -17.55
N ALA A 77 54.32 23.12 -18.87
CA ALA A 77 53.91 21.85 -19.48
C ALA A 77 54.70 20.65 -18.93
N PHE A 78 56.03 20.79 -18.78
CA PHE A 78 56.88 19.71 -18.25
C PHE A 78 56.63 19.40 -16.77
N VAL A 79 56.10 20.35 -15.99
CA VAL A 79 55.70 20.11 -14.60
C VAL A 79 54.43 19.26 -14.57
N ASN A 80 53.48 19.55 -15.47
CA ASN A 80 52.24 18.78 -15.56
C ASN A 80 52.53 17.34 -16.04
N ASP A 81 53.45 17.16 -16.99
CA ASP A 81 53.88 15.83 -17.45
C ASP A 81 54.59 15.06 -16.32
N PHE A 82 55.45 15.74 -15.56
CA PHE A 82 56.06 15.15 -14.36
C PHE A 82 55.02 14.69 -13.34
N GLU A 83 54.06 15.54 -12.96
CA GLU A 83 53.01 15.18 -11.98
C GLU A 83 52.14 14.03 -12.47
N LYS A 84 51.88 13.95 -13.78
CA LYS A 84 51.11 12.87 -14.38
C LYS A 84 51.86 11.54 -14.32
N SER A 85 53.13 11.51 -14.72
CA SER A 85 53.95 10.28 -14.68
C SER A 85 54.22 9.83 -13.24
N ASP A 86 54.43 10.77 -12.31
CA ASP A 86 54.61 10.47 -10.88
C ASP A 86 53.36 9.80 -10.28
N LYS A 87 52.18 10.32 -10.59
CA LYS A 87 50.92 9.71 -10.17
C LYS A 87 50.71 8.33 -10.80
N ALA A 88 51.07 8.15 -12.07
CA ALA A 88 50.97 6.86 -12.74
C ALA A 88 51.89 5.81 -12.09
N ILE A 89 53.12 6.19 -11.73
CA ILE A 89 54.05 5.33 -10.98
C ILE A 89 53.44 4.96 -9.63
N GLU A 90 52.88 5.91 -8.88
CA GLU A 90 52.28 5.63 -7.57
C GLU A 90 51.12 4.63 -7.66
N GLU A 91 50.22 4.81 -8.63
CA GLU A 91 49.11 3.90 -8.87
C GLU A 91 49.57 2.49 -9.29
N THR A 92 50.56 2.41 -10.19
CA THR A 92 51.10 1.12 -10.65
C THR A 92 51.88 0.42 -9.53
N ILE A 93 52.61 1.14 -8.69
CA ILE A 93 53.27 0.55 -7.52
C ILE A 93 52.26 0.01 -6.51
N VAL A 94 51.12 0.66 -6.30
CA VAL A 94 50.04 0.13 -5.44
C VAL A 94 49.49 -1.18 -6.01
N ARG A 95 49.24 -1.24 -7.33
CA ARG A 95 48.81 -2.47 -8.00
C ARG A 95 49.87 -3.57 -7.90
N LEU A 96 51.14 -3.24 -8.13
CA LEU A 96 52.25 -4.16 -8.05
C LEU A 96 52.41 -4.74 -6.64
N LYS A 97 52.33 -3.91 -5.59
CA LYS A 97 52.34 -4.37 -4.19
C LYS A 97 51.19 -5.34 -3.89
N ALA A 98 50.01 -5.10 -4.44
CA ALA A 98 48.87 -6.00 -4.27
C ALA A 98 49.12 -7.35 -4.96
N LEU A 99 49.75 -7.35 -6.13
CA LEU A 99 50.10 -8.57 -6.86
C LEU A 99 51.18 -9.37 -6.13
N VAL A 100 52.26 -8.74 -5.66
CA VAL A 100 53.40 -9.45 -5.01
C VAL A 100 53.24 -9.65 -3.50
N LYS A 101 52.05 -9.41 -2.94
CA LYS A 101 51.80 -9.42 -1.48
C LYS A 101 52.10 -10.77 -0.83
N ASP A 102 51.90 -11.84 -1.58
CA ASP A 102 52.11 -13.23 -1.19
C ASP A 102 53.60 -13.63 -1.15
N ASN A 103 54.49 -12.80 -1.70
CA ASN A 103 55.93 -13.00 -1.70
C ASN A 103 56.63 -11.92 -0.86
N PRO A 104 56.84 -12.13 0.45
CA PRO A 104 57.32 -11.09 1.36
C PRO A 104 58.65 -10.46 0.94
N PRO A 105 59.66 -11.21 0.43
CA PRO A 105 60.88 -10.60 -0.12
C PRO A 105 60.63 -9.67 -1.32
N GLN A 106 59.71 -10.03 -2.23
CA GLN A 106 59.39 -9.18 -3.38
C GLN A 106 58.58 -7.96 -2.97
N LEU A 107 57.61 -8.15 -2.06
CA LEU A 107 56.87 -7.04 -1.47
C LEU A 107 57.82 -6.06 -0.80
N GLN A 108 58.79 -6.54 -0.01
CA GLN A 108 59.82 -5.69 0.60
C GLN A 108 60.66 -4.95 -0.44
N ARG A 109 61.05 -5.60 -1.54
CA ARG A 109 61.79 -4.94 -2.63
C ARG A 109 60.95 -3.86 -3.32
N VAL A 110 59.67 -4.12 -3.58
CA VAL A 110 58.74 -3.13 -4.17
C VAL A 110 58.42 -2.00 -3.18
N GLU A 111 58.30 -2.29 -1.88
CA GLU A 111 58.17 -1.26 -0.84
C GLU A 111 59.41 -0.36 -0.77
N PHE A 112 60.59 -0.97 -0.86
CA PHE A 112 61.85 -0.25 -0.86
C PHE A 112 62.02 0.59 -2.14
N LEU A 113 61.59 0.06 -3.29
CA LEU A 113 61.50 0.80 -4.54
C LEU A 113 60.54 1.98 -4.41
N LYS A 114 59.32 1.78 -3.88
CA LYS A 114 58.36 2.88 -3.62
C LYS A 114 58.98 3.95 -2.75
N HIS A 115 59.56 3.58 -1.62
CA HIS A 115 60.16 4.53 -0.70
C HIS A 115 61.29 5.34 -1.36
N THR A 116 62.07 4.70 -2.24
CA THR A 116 63.13 5.37 -2.99
C THR A 116 62.55 6.34 -4.02
N LEU A 117 61.49 5.93 -4.73
CA LEU A 117 60.78 6.75 -5.72
C LEU A 117 60.03 7.92 -5.08
N ASP A 118 59.31 7.72 -3.96
CA ASP A 118 58.62 8.78 -3.22
C ASP A 118 59.61 9.84 -2.71
N ARG A 119 60.73 9.39 -2.12
CA ARG A 119 61.80 10.29 -1.67
C ARG A 119 62.37 11.09 -2.83
N ARG A 120 62.46 10.49 -4.02
CA ARG A 120 62.91 11.17 -5.22
C ARG A 120 61.87 12.16 -5.74
N SER A 121 60.60 11.78 -5.85
CA SER A 121 59.53 12.68 -6.26
C SER A 121 59.44 13.91 -5.36
N ALA A 122 59.48 13.70 -4.03
CA ALA A 122 59.49 14.79 -3.05
C ALA A 122 60.70 15.72 -3.24
N TYR A 123 61.89 15.16 -3.44
CA TYR A 123 63.10 15.93 -3.72
C TYR A 123 62.97 16.79 -4.98
N LEU A 124 62.41 16.22 -6.05
CA LEU A 124 62.23 16.92 -7.32
C LEU A 124 61.15 17.99 -7.25
N ARG A 125 60.08 17.75 -6.49
CA ARG A 125 59.03 18.74 -6.24
C ARG A 125 59.59 19.94 -5.45
N ASP A 126 60.44 19.69 -4.45
CA ASP A 126 61.16 20.75 -3.72
C ASP A 126 62.15 21.50 -4.60
N ALA A 127 62.84 20.83 -5.51
CA ALA A 127 63.74 21.45 -6.48
C ALA A 127 62.99 22.33 -7.49
N ILE A 128 61.84 21.88 -7.98
CA ILE A 128 60.92 22.65 -8.86
C ILE A 128 60.38 23.89 -8.11
N ASN A 129 60.01 23.74 -6.84
CA ASN A 129 59.52 24.85 -6.01
C ASN A 129 60.61 25.87 -5.67
N THR A 130 61.84 25.41 -5.41
CA THR A 130 63.01 26.27 -5.20
C THR A 130 63.34 27.06 -6.48
N ALA A 131 63.24 26.43 -7.66
CA ALA A 131 63.42 27.09 -8.95
C ALA A 131 62.38 28.19 -9.19
N LYS A 132 61.13 28.00 -8.72
CA LYS A 132 60.05 28.99 -8.81
C LYS A 132 60.20 30.16 -7.84
N LYS A 133 60.84 29.99 -6.67
CA LYS A 133 60.94 31.03 -5.62
C LYS A 133 62.22 31.87 -5.66
N GLU A 134 63.38 31.25 -5.86
CA GLU A 134 64.70 31.91 -5.71
C GLU A 134 65.49 32.00 -7.03
N GLY A 135 64.90 31.53 -8.13
CA GLY A 135 65.53 31.47 -9.44
C GLY A 135 66.40 30.23 -9.65
N THR A 136 66.83 30.02 -10.89
CA THR A 136 67.32 28.71 -11.35
C THR A 136 68.74 28.36 -10.92
N GLU A 137 69.58 29.34 -10.59
CA GLU A 137 70.91 29.07 -10.02
C GLU A 137 70.81 28.51 -8.59
N ALA A 138 69.82 28.95 -7.80
CA ALA A 138 69.55 28.39 -6.46
C ALA A 138 69.04 26.95 -6.55
N ALA A 139 68.14 26.65 -7.50
CA ALA A 139 67.66 25.29 -7.73
C ALA A 139 68.74 24.36 -8.28
N LYS A 140 69.59 24.79 -9.22
CA LYS A 140 70.75 24.00 -9.66
C LYS A 140 71.71 23.71 -8.52
N LYS A 141 71.92 24.68 -7.62
CA LYS A 141 72.75 24.49 -6.43
C LYS A 141 72.10 23.55 -5.42
N TYR A 142 70.79 23.66 -5.20
CA TYR A 142 69.99 22.73 -4.38
C TYR A 142 70.12 21.30 -4.91
N ILE A 143 69.91 21.13 -6.22
CA ILE A 143 69.99 19.86 -6.95
C ILE A 143 71.41 19.24 -6.86
N ASN A 144 72.45 20.07 -6.91
CA ASN A 144 73.85 19.63 -6.81
C ASN A 144 74.31 19.41 -5.36
N SER A 145 73.68 20.04 -4.37
CA SER A 145 74.09 19.98 -2.96
C SER A 145 73.63 18.71 -2.23
N ARG A 146 72.60 18.02 -2.74
CA ARG A 146 72.11 16.74 -2.22
C ARG A 146 72.12 15.68 -3.32
N GLY A 147 73.25 14.99 -3.47
CA GLY A 147 73.46 13.70 -4.16
C GLY A 147 72.34 13.16 -5.09
N ARG A 148 72.03 13.88 -6.17
CA ARG A 148 71.02 13.52 -7.19
C ARG A 148 71.30 12.20 -7.89
N GLU A 149 72.58 11.93 -8.17
CA GLU A 149 73.05 10.74 -8.91
C GLU A 149 72.80 9.45 -8.14
N ASN A 150 72.94 9.47 -6.81
CA ASN A 150 72.87 8.24 -6.00
C ASN A 150 71.46 7.68 -5.86
N VAL A 151 70.41 8.52 -5.95
CA VAL A 151 69.02 8.05 -5.81
C VAL A 151 68.43 7.58 -7.15
N GLU A 152 68.91 8.12 -8.29
CA GLU A 152 68.46 7.71 -9.65
C GLU A 152 68.94 6.30 -9.96
N ILE A 153 70.25 6.07 -9.82
CA ILE A 153 70.90 4.78 -10.09
C ILE A 153 70.33 3.70 -9.17
N GLN A 154 70.06 4.03 -7.90
CA GLN A 154 69.49 3.07 -6.95
C GLN A 154 68.08 2.61 -7.35
N ALA A 155 67.20 3.51 -7.79
CA ALA A 155 65.84 3.11 -8.17
C ALA A 155 65.82 2.20 -9.40
N ASP A 156 66.62 2.55 -10.42
CA ASP A 156 66.72 1.78 -11.67
C ASP A 156 67.38 0.41 -11.47
N GLU A 157 68.47 0.34 -10.69
CA GLU A 157 69.13 -0.92 -10.34
C GLU A 157 68.19 -1.87 -9.61
N ILE A 158 67.42 -1.36 -8.65
CA ILE A 158 66.46 -2.17 -7.89
C ILE A 158 65.34 -2.68 -8.80
N LEU A 159 64.81 -1.83 -9.69
CA LEU A 159 63.75 -2.23 -10.61
C LEU A 159 64.21 -3.34 -11.57
N HIS A 160 65.38 -3.17 -12.17
CA HIS A 160 65.98 -4.16 -13.07
C HIS A 160 66.33 -5.48 -12.36
N GLU A 161 66.78 -5.42 -11.09
CA GLU A 161 67.02 -6.63 -10.28
C GLU A 161 65.71 -7.40 -10.01
N ILE A 162 64.62 -6.68 -9.73
CA ILE A 162 63.29 -7.29 -9.53
C ILE A 162 62.82 -7.96 -10.84
N ILE A 163 62.94 -7.28 -11.99
CA ILE A 163 62.54 -7.83 -13.30
C ILE A 163 63.36 -9.08 -13.65
N ALA A 164 64.68 -9.04 -13.44
CA ALA A 164 65.56 -10.19 -13.72
C ALA A 164 65.25 -11.39 -12.81
N SER A 165 64.95 -11.15 -11.54
CA SER A 165 64.52 -12.19 -10.61
C SER A 165 63.23 -12.86 -11.08
N GLU A 166 62.25 -12.09 -11.55
CA GLU A 166 60.95 -12.63 -11.95
C GLU A 166 61.00 -13.41 -13.26
N LYS A 167 61.80 -12.96 -14.24
CA LYS A 167 62.07 -13.73 -15.48
C LYS A 167 62.74 -15.08 -15.19
N ASN A 168 63.66 -15.15 -14.22
CA ASN A 168 64.30 -16.41 -13.83
C ASN A 168 63.33 -17.35 -13.12
N LEU A 169 62.48 -16.81 -12.25
CA LEU A 169 61.46 -17.59 -11.56
C LEU A 169 60.45 -18.21 -12.54
N LEU A 170 60.06 -17.45 -13.57
CA LEU A 170 59.19 -17.91 -14.65
C LEU A 170 59.77 -19.13 -15.38
N LYS A 171 61.06 -19.05 -15.76
CA LYS A 171 61.75 -20.14 -16.47
C LYS A 171 61.82 -21.42 -15.62
N PHE A 172 62.17 -21.28 -14.34
CA PHE A 172 62.22 -22.40 -13.40
C PHE A 172 60.84 -23.08 -13.23
N ARG A 173 59.77 -22.30 -13.13
CA ARG A 173 58.39 -22.80 -13.02
C ARG A 173 57.95 -23.56 -14.27
N SER A 174 58.32 -23.07 -15.46
CA SER A 174 57.99 -23.73 -16.73
C SER A 174 58.68 -25.09 -16.91
N GLU A 175 59.98 -25.18 -16.59
CA GLU A 175 60.75 -26.43 -16.75
C GLU A 175 60.31 -27.53 -15.77
N ASN A 176 59.95 -27.17 -14.54
CA ASN A 176 59.45 -28.14 -13.56
C ASN A 176 58.13 -28.77 -13.97
N LEU A 177 57.22 -27.99 -14.56
CA LEU A 177 55.92 -28.49 -15.03
C LEU A 177 56.08 -29.56 -16.12
N ALA A 178 57.02 -29.38 -17.04
CA ALA A 178 57.30 -30.33 -18.11
C ALA A 178 57.82 -31.68 -17.57
N LYS A 179 58.72 -31.64 -16.58
CA LYS A 179 59.29 -32.85 -15.96
C LYS A 179 58.27 -33.66 -15.17
N GLU A 180 57.40 -33.00 -14.40
CA GLU A 180 56.34 -33.70 -13.65
C GLU A 180 55.34 -34.37 -14.59
N THR A 181 54.95 -33.68 -15.67
CA THR A 181 54.01 -34.17 -16.67
C THR A 181 54.51 -35.45 -17.36
N GLN A 182 55.81 -35.51 -17.70
CA GLN A 182 56.40 -36.69 -18.33
C GLN A 182 56.42 -37.90 -17.38
N ARG A 183 56.80 -37.70 -16.12
CA ARG A 183 56.93 -38.78 -15.13
C ARG A 183 55.58 -39.45 -14.80
N THR A 184 54.49 -38.67 -14.76
CA THR A 184 53.14 -39.23 -14.54
C THR A 184 52.61 -40.04 -15.73
N GLY A 185 53.04 -39.71 -16.95
CA GLY A 185 52.67 -40.43 -18.17
C GLY A 185 53.25 -41.85 -18.23
N GLU A 186 54.54 -42.00 -17.91
CA GLU A 186 55.24 -43.30 -17.95
C GLU A 186 54.70 -44.31 -16.90
N LEU A 187 54.35 -43.83 -15.71
CA LEU A 187 53.74 -44.66 -14.67
C LEU A 187 52.33 -45.13 -15.04
N SER A 188 51.57 -44.31 -15.77
CA SER A 188 50.19 -44.65 -16.15
C SER A 188 50.13 -45.70 -17.27
N SER A 189 51.05 -45.66 -18.23
CA SER A 189 51.08 -46.60 -19.37
C SER A 189 51.47 -48.03 -18.96
N THR A 190 52.39 -48.17 -17.99
CA THR A 190 52.82 -49.48 -17.47
C THR A 190 51.72 -50.21 -16.69
N LEU A 191 50.92 -49.49 -15.90
CA LEU A 191 49.77 -50.04 -15.18
C LEU A 191 48.66 -50.54 -16.10
N LEU A 192 48.39 -49.83 -17.20
CA LEU A 192 47.38 -50.23 -18.19
C LEU A 192 47.75 -51.54 -18.92
N ALA A 193 49.03 -51.76 -19.22
CA ALA A 193 49.50 -52.97 -19.88
C ALA A 193 49.33 -54.24 -19.01
N LEU A 194 49.55 -54.13 -17.70
CA LEU A 194 49.34 -55.22 -16.75
C LEU A 194 47.85 -55.58 -16.63
N ALA A 195 46.96 -54.59 -16.62
CA ALA A 195 45.52 -54.82 -16.56
C ALA A 195 44.99 -55.56 -17.80
N ALA A 196 45.47 -55.23 -19.00
CA ALA A 196 45.08 -55.89 -20.23
C ALA A 196 45.47 -57.39 -20.28
N SER A 197 46.65 -57.72 -19.76
CA SER A 197 47.15 -59.10 -19.72
C SER A 197 46.30 -59.99 -18.79
N ALA A 198 45.87 -59.45 -17.66
CA ALA A 198 45.02 -60.17 -16.72
C ALA A 198 43.62 -60.46 -17.31
N LEU A 199 43.06 -59.52 -18.08
CA LEU A 199 41.77 -59.69 -18.76
C LEU A 199 41.75 -60.87 -19.74
N ALA A 200 42.82 -61.08 -20.50
CA ALA A 200 42.90 -62.17 -21.48
C ALA A 200 42.81 -63.57 -20.84
N VAL A 201 43.48 -63.77 -19.70
CA VAL A 201 43.44 -65.04 -18.95
C VAL A 201 42.04 -65.32 -18.41
N CYS A 202 41.32 -64.27 -18.01
CA CYS A 202 39.95 -64.37 -17.51
C CYS A 202 38.96 -64.85 -18.60
N LEU A 203 39.09 -64.35 -19.83
CA LEU A 203 38.22 -64.72 -20.95
C LEU A 203 38.33 -66.21 -21.33
N ILE A 204 39.52 -66.80 -21.22
CA ILE A 204 39.73 -68.23 -21.52
C ILE A 204 39.02 -69.12 -20.50
N MET A 205 39.08 -68.79 -19.20
CA MET A 205 38.38 -69.53 -18.13
C MET A 205 36.86 -69.47 -18.26
N VAL A 206 36.35 -68.33 -18.74
CA VAL A 206 34.92 -68.12 -18.98
C VAL A 206 34.39 -69.04 -20.10
N GLY A 207 35.17 -69.32 -21.15
CA GLY A 207 34.77 -70.20 -22.25
C GLY A 207 34.47 -71.65 -21.83
N TYR A 208 35.26 -72.20 -20.89
CA TYR A 208 35.06 -73.58 -20.40
C TYR A 208 33.79 -73.73 -19.55
N PHE A 209 33.43 -72.68 -18.80
CA PHE A 209 32.22 -72.62 -17.98
C PHE A 209 30.92 -72.60 -18.80
N PHE A 210 30.94 -72.04 -20.02
CA PHE A 210 29.74 -71.94 -20.85
C PHE A 210 29.19 -73.30 -21.35
N LYS A 211 30.02 -74.33 -21.48
CA LYS A 211 29.59 -75.66 -21.96
C LYS A 211 28.78 -76.43 -20.92
N GLU A 212 29.25 -76.48 -19.66
CA GLU A 212 28.51 -77.06 -18.53
C GLU A 212 27.25 -76.23 -18.20
N LYS A 213 27.33 -74.91 -18.40
CA LYS A 213 26.16 -74.04 -18.31
C LYS A 213 25.11 -74.35 -19.37
N ASN A 214 25.43 -74.87 -20.56
CA ASN A 214 24.44 -75.08 -21.62
C ASN A 214 23.42 -76.20 -21.35
N ASP A 215 23.81 -77.31 -20.72
CA ASP A 215 22.86 -78.40 -20.38
C ASP A 215 22.00 -78.07 -19.15
N VAL A 216 22.59 -77.37 -18.18
CA VAL A 216 21.83 -76.71 -17.10
C VAL A 216 20.94 -75.63 -17.70
N ALA A 217 21.43 -74.86 -18.68
CA ALA A 217 20.67 -73.83 -19.36
C ALA A 217 19.56 -74.41 -20.22
N ARG A 218 19.60 -75.66 -20.68
CA ARG A 218 18.47 -76.26 -21.43
C ARG A 218 17.31 -76.64 -20.51
N ARG A 219 17.60 -77.25 -19.34
CA ARG A 219 16.59 -77.50 -18.29
C ARG A 219 16.09 -76.21 -17.66
N LEU A 220 17.01 -75.29 -17.36
CA LEU A 220 16.68 -73.95 -16.94
C LEU A 220 15.99 -73.16 -18.05
N ALA A 221 16.20 -73.44 -19.34
CA ALA A 221 15.48 -72.77 -20.44
C ALA A 221 14.06 -73.31 -20.59
N VAL A 222 13.80 -74.60 -20.36
CA VAL A 222 12.41 -75.11 -20.28
C VAL A 222 11.72 -74.52 -19.06
N GLN A 223 12.37 -74.55 -17.89
CA GLN A 223 11.83 -73.99 -16.67
C GLN A 223 11.64 -72.47 -16.79
N LEU A 224 12.66 -71.72 -17.23
CA LEU A 224 12.54 -70.29 -17.53
C LEU A 224 11.56 -70.04 -18.65
N ALA A 225 11.41 -70.88 -19.68
CA ALA A 225 10.40 -70.64 -20.72
C ALA A 225 8.99 -70.85 -20.17
N VAL A 226 8.76 -71.86 -19.32
CA VAL A 226 7.49 -72.04 -18.60
C VAL A 226 7.26 -70.87 -17.66
N THR A 227 8.21 -70.54 -16.79
CA THR A 227 8.14 -69.38 -15.87
C THR A 227 7.98 -68.06 -16.65
N HIS A 228 8.61 -67.90 -17.81
CA HIS A 228 8.55 -66.69 -18.64
C HIS A 228 7.23 -66.61 -19.40
N VAL A 229 6.71 -67.71 -19.95
CA VAL A 229 5.38 -67.73 -20.54
C VAL A 229 4.33 -67.44 -19.47
N LEU A 230 4.44 -68.05 -18.28
CA LEU A 230 3.56 -67.77 -17.15
C LEU A 230 3.71 -66.32 -16.65
N SER A 231 4.92 -65.79 -16.57
CA SER A 231 5.16 -64.41 -16.15
C SER A 231 4.68 -63.37 -17.17
N ASP A 232 4.82 -63.66 -18.47
CA ASP A 232 4.45 -62.73 -19.55
C ASP A 232 2.96 -62.77 -19.88
N SER A 233 2.30 -63.89 -19.58
CA SER A 233 0.90 -64.06 -19.89
C SER A 233 0.04 -63.34 -18.87
N ARG A 234 -0.91 -62.55 -19.38
CA ARG A 234 -1.80 -61.75 -18.55
C ARG A 234 -3.12 -62.45 -18.26
N ASP A 235 -3.46 -63.42 -19.11
CA ASP A 235 -4.68 -64.20 -19.08
C ASP A 235 -4.34 -65.70 -19.14
N ILE A 236 -5.22 -66.52 -18.57
CA ILE A 236 -5.00 -67.95 -18.40
C ILE A 236 -5.02 -68.69 -19.74
N GLN A 237 -5.91 -68.29 -20.66
CA GLN A 237 -6.09 -68.96 -21.95
C GLN A 237 -4.85 -68.80 -22.84
N GLY A 238 -4.38 -67.58 -23.05
CA GLY A 238 -3.18 -67.29 -23.83
C GLY A 238 -1.91 -67.86 -23.20
N ALA A 239 -1.84 -67.93 -21.86
CA ALA A 239 -0.76 -68.62 -21.16
C ALA A 239 -0.73 -70.10 -21.53
N PHE A 240 -1.89 -70.77 -21.48
CA PHE A 240 -1.97 -72.19 -21.78
C PHE A 240 -1.68 -72.49 -23.24
N GLU A 241 -2.19 -71.72 -24.20
CA GLU A 241 -1.87 -71.92 -25.63
C GLU A 241 -0.36 -71.86 -25.90
N ARG A 242 0.32 -70.85 -25.35
CA ARG A 242 1.78 -70.69 -25.47
C ARG A 242 2.55 -71.75 -24.71
N LEU A 243 2.10 -72.13 -23.51
CA LEU A 243 2.73 -73.19 -22.74
C LEU A 243 2.65 -74.52 -23.46
N LEU A 244 1.48 -74.86 -24.00
CA LEU A 244 1.27 -76.08 -24.77
C LEU A 244 2.15 -76.08 -26.02
N GLU A 245 2.31 -74.94 -26.70
CA GLU A 245 3.22 -74.81 -27.84
C GLU A 245 4.69 -74.99 -27.47
N VAL A 246 5.16 -74.34 -26.40
CA VAL A 246 6.56 -74.39 -25.94
C VAL A 246 6.91 -75.79 -25.45
N LEU A 247 6.09 -76.36 -24.57
CA LEU A 247 6.25 -77.72 -24.08
C LEU A 247 6.15 -78.73 -25.22
N GLY A 248 5.23 -78.48 -26.15
CA GLY A 248 5.02 -79.26 -27.36
C GLY A 248 6.25 -79.34 -28.26
N LYS A 249 6.81 -78.18 -28.64
CA LYS A 249 7.98 -78.06 -29.53
C LYS A 249 9.29 -78.53 -28.88
N LEU A 250 9.50 -78.23 -27.59
CA LEU A 250 10.74 -78.59 -26.89
C LEU A 250 10.87 -80.09 -26.62
N ASN A 251 9.74 -80.80 -26.48
CA ASN A 251 9.69 -82.24 -26.17
C ASN A 251 9.17 -83.11 -27.33
N SER A 252 9.08 -82.56 -28.54
CA SER A 252 8.62 -83.30 -29.74
C SER A 252 7.23 -83.96 -29.59
N PHE A 253 6.31 -83.34 -28.85
CA PHE A 253 4.89 -83.75 -28.86
C PHE A 253 4.21 -83.28 -30.15
N ARG A 254 3.06 -83.86 -30.48
CA ARG A 254 2.27 -83.53 -31.68
C ARG A 254 0.93 -82.86 -31.36
N PHE A 255 0.42 -83.04 -30.15
CA PHE A 255 -0.82 -82.44 -29.68
C PHE A 255 -0.75 -82.20 -28.18
N GLY A 256 -1.38 -81.14 -27.69
CA GLY A 256 -1.56 -80.90 -26.27
C GLY A 256 -2.82 -80.10 -25.96
N THR A 257 -3.40 -80.30 -24.78
CA THR A 257 -4.60 -79.57 -24.32
C THR A 257 -4.53 -79.25 -22.84
N ALA A 258 -5.18 -78.16 -22.47
CA ALA A 258 -5.36 -77.73 -21.10
C ALA A 258 -6.86 -77.64 -20.77
N TRP A 259 -7.24 -78.26 -19.66
CA TRP A 259 -8.60 -78.37 -19.17
C TRP A 259 -8.70 -77.62 -17.85
N LEU A 260 -9.75 -76.81 -17.66
CA LEU A 260 -10.04 -76.15 -16.40
C LEU A 260 -11.33 -76.69 -15.78
N LEU A 261 -11.35 -76.77 -14.45
CA LEU A 261 -12.54 -77.15 -13.70
C LEU A 261 -13.49 -75.95 -13.62
N ARG A 262 -14.73 -76.14 -14.09
CA ARG A 262 -15.85 -75.21 -13.86
C ARG A 262 -16.73 -75.78 -12.78
N ASP A 263 -16.97 -74.98 -11.74
CA ASP A 263 -17.81 -75.36 -10.60
C ASP A 263 -19.10 -74.52 -10.64
N GLU A 264 -20.21 -75.16 -10.99
CA GLU A 264 -21.55 -74.59 -10.87
C GLU A 264 -22.31 -75.34 -9.77
N GLU A 265 -23.26 -74.71 -9.09
CA GLU A 265 -23.94 -75.23 -7.88
C GLU A 265 -24.56 -76.66 -7.99
N LYS A 266 -24.56 -77.32 -9.16
CA LYS A 266 -25.15 -78.65 -9.39
C LYS A 266 -24.31 -79.70 -10.15
N GLU A 267 -23.34 -79.36 -11.00
CA GLU A 267 -22.43 -80.35 -11.65
C GLU A 267 -21.06 -79.71 -11.99
N SER A 268 -19.95 -80.34 -11.59
CA SER A 268 -18.58 -79.92 -11.96
C SER A 268 -18.05 -80.72 -13.15
N GLU A 269 -17.49 -80.05 -14.15
CA GLU A 269 -16.92 -80.68 -15.34
C GLU A 269 -15.59 -80.03 -15.77
N LEU A 270 -14.72 -80.80 -16.42
CA LEU A 270 -13.53 -80.29 -17.08
C LEU A 270 -13.87 -79.78 -18.49
N ILE A 271 -13.62 -78.50 -18.71
CA ILE A 271 -13.87 -77.81 -19.98
C ILE A 271 -12.53 -77.45 -20.62
N CYS A 272 -12.44 -77.66 -21.94
CA CYS A 272 -11.25 -77.31 -22.70
C CYS A 272 -11.02 -75.80 -22.63
N SER A 273 -9.91 -75.39 -22.03
CA SER A 273 -9.51 -73.98 -21.95
C SER A 273 -8.59 -73.57 -23.09
N ALA A 274 -7.73 -74.48 -23.56
CA ALA A 274 -6.76 -74.23 -24.64
C ALA A 274 -6.28 -75.54 -25.28
N PHE A 275 -5.81 -75.45 -26.53
CA PHE A 275 -5.20 -76.57 -27.24
C PHE A 275 -4.03 -76.13 -28.10
N TRP A 276 -3.14 -77.06 -28.42
CA TRP A 276 -2.04 -76.89 -29.36
C TRP A 276 -1.89 -78.15 -30.23
N ASN A 277 -1.53 -77.98 -31.50
CA ASN A 277 -1.19 -79.07 -32.39
C ASN A 277 0.00 -78.70 -33.29
N ASP A 278 0.83 -79.68 -33.64
CA ASP A 278 1.91 -79.48 -34.60
C ASP A 278 1.32 -79.25 -36.01
N GLU A 279 1.52 -78.04 -36.54
CA GLU A 279 1.00 -77.64 -37.86
C GLU A 279 1.65 -78.40 -39.02
N THR A 280 2.88 -78.91 -38.82
CA THR A 280 3.60 -79.64 -39.87
C THR A 280 3.03 -81.04 -40.10
N LYS A 281 2.24 -81.57 -39.15
CA LYS A 281 1.60 -82.87 -39.23
C LYS A 281 0.19 -82.85 -38.60
N PRO A 282 -0.83 -82.36 -39.33
CA PRO A 282 -2.17 -82.12 -38.79
C PRO A 282 -2.86 -83.41 -38.28
N LEU A 283 -3.68 -83.24 -37.24
CA LEU A 283 -4.41 -84.30 -36.52
C LEU A 283 -5.93 -83.97 -36.48
N PRO A 284 -6.64 -84.01 -37.62
CA PRO A 284 -7.99 -83.45 -37.72
C PRO A 284 -9.04 -84.24 -36.95
N ASN A 285 -8.92 -85.58 -36.88
CA ASN A 285 -9.90 -86.44 -36.23
C ASN A 285 -9.80 -86.32 -34.71
N PHE A 286 -8.57 -86.36 -34.17
CA PHE A 286 -8.31 -86.27 -32.74
C PHE A 286 -8.58 -84.86 -32.19
N LYS A 287 -8.27 -83.81 -32.97
CA LYS A 287 -8.58 -82.42 -32.60
C LYS A 287 -10.08 -82.21 -32.48
N LYS A 288 -10.87 -82.62 -33.49
CA LYS A 288 -12.33 -82.44 -33.48
C LYS A 288 -12.96 -83.16 -32.29
N ASP A 289 -12.62 -84.43 -32.10
CA ASP A 289 -13.16 -85.27 -31.00
C ASP A 289 -12.77 -84.74 -29.61
N THR A 290 -11.67 -83.97 -29.52
CA THR A 290 -11.23 -83.34 -28.27
C THR A 290 -12.01 -82.06 -27.96
N LEU A 291 -12.27 -81.18 -28.93
CA LEU A 291 -12.92 -79.89 -28.68
C LEU A 291 -14.43 -80.00 -28.43
N GLU A 292 -15.07 -81.06 -28.91
CA GLU A 292 -16.53 -81.30 -28.75
C GLU A 292 -16.88 -82.01 -27.43
N ARG A 293 -15.92 -82.24 -26.53
CA ARG A 293 -16.11 -83.04 -25.30
C ARG A 293 -15.84 -82.26 -24.02
N THR A 294 -16.57 -82.61 -22.97
CA THR A 294 -16.22 -82.35 -21.57
C THR A 294 -15.87 -83.66 -20.87
N PHE A 295 -15.10 -83.59 -19.79
CA PHE A 295 -14.73 -84.77 -19.02
C PHE A 295 -15.26 -84.70 -17.59
N LYS A 296 -15.98 -85.74 -17.19
CA LYS A 296 -16.37 -86.02 -15.81
C LYS A 296 -15.27 -86.78 -15.07
N LEU A 297 -15.35 -86.83 -13.74
CA LEU A 297 -14.39 -87.54 -12.89
C LEU A 297 -14.16 -88.98 -13.36
N SER A 298 -12.90 -89.42 -13.42
CA SER A 298 -12.45 -90.74 -13.88
C SER A 298 -12.70 -91.09 -15.36
N SER A 299 -13.29 -90.19 -16.16
CA SER A 299 -13.56 -90.40 -17.59
C SER A 299 -12.38 -89.96 -18.48
N GLY A 300 -11.83 -90.89 -19.27
CA GLY A 300 -10.68 -90.65 -20.14
C GLY A 300 -9.40 -90.25 -19.40
N LEU A 301 -8.33 -89.95 -20.15
CA LEU A 301 -7.04 -89.57 -19.56
C LEU A 301 -7.14 -88.32 -18.65
N PRO A 302 -7.84 -87.23 -19.02
CA PRO A 302 -8.01 -86.08 -18.13
C PRO A 302 -8.81 -86.39 -16.85
N GLY A 303 -9.89 -87.17 -16.96
CA GLY A 303 -10.68 -87.55 -15.78
C GLY A 303 -9.94 -88.51 -14.85
N GLN A 304 -9.06 -89.37 -15.37
CA GLN A 304 -8.20 -90.23 -14.55
C GLN A 304 -7.15 -89.42 -13.78
N VAL A 305 -6.57 -88.39 -14.40
CA VAL A 305 -5.68 -87.45 -13.70
C VAL A 305 -6.46 -86.65 -12.64
N TRP A 306 -7.68 -86.20 -12.94
CA TRP A 306 -8.54 -85.56 -11.95
C TRP A 306 -8.83 -86.46 -10.76
N SER A 307 -9.15 -87.73 -11.01
CA SER A 307 -9.44 -88.72 -9.97
C SER A 307 -8.21 -89.12 -9.14
N SER A 308 -7.02 -89.20 -9.75
CA SER A 308 -5.80 -89.67 -9.08
C SER A 308 -4.96 -88.55 -8.48
N GLY A 309 -5.08 -87.32 -8.98
CA GLY A 309 -4.26 -86.18 -8.58
C GLY A 309 -2.76 -86.34 -8.92
N ALA A 310 -2.40 -87.25 -9.82
CA ALA A 310 -1.02 -87.56 -10.18
C ALA A 310 -0.85 -87.68 -11.71
N PRO A 311 0.38 -87.50 -12.26
CA PRO A 311 0.63 -87.70 -13.68
C PRO A 311 0.29 -89.12 -14.12
N GLN A 312 -0.32 -89.23 -15.29
CA GLN A 312 -0.70 -90.48 -15.92
C GLN A 312 -0.07 -90.60 -17.30
N TYR A 313 0.36 -91.80 -17.64
CA TYR A 313 0.86 -92.14 -18.96
C TYR A 313 -0.05 -93.19 -19.57
N VAL A 314 -0.37 -93.03 -20.86
CA VAL A 314 -1.17 -93.98 -21.61
C VAL A 314 -0.46 -94.37 -22.89
N ASP A 315 -0.28 -95.68 -23.08
CA ASP A 315 0.02 -96.24 -24.38
C ASP A 315 -1.31 -96.44 -25.13
N VAL A 316 -1.52 -95.61 -26.14
CA VAL A 316 -2.75 -95.55 -26.93
C VAL A 316 -2.94 -96.84 -27.73
N THR A 317 -1.86 -97.58 -28.02
CA THR A 317 -1.94 -98.83 -28.77
C THR A 317 -2.49 -99.99 -27.93
N THR A 318 -2.25 -99.97 -26.61
CA THR A 318 -2.58 -101.09 -25.70
C THR A 318 -3.78 -100.82 -24.78
N VAL A 319 -4.12 -99.56 -24.47
CA VAL A 319 -5.26 -99.20 -23.59
C VAL A 319 -6.62 -99.60 -24.18
N SER A 320 -7.65 -99.89 -23.34
CA SER A 320 -9.00 -100.22 -23.82
C SER A 320 -9.77 -98.98 -24.32
N GLU A 321 -10.74 -99.15 -25.23
CA GLU A 321 -11.59 -98.05 -25.72
C GLU A 321 -12.51 -97.48 -24.63
N GLU A 322 -12.95 -98.30 -23.66
CA GLU A 322 -13.77 -97.84 -22.52
C GLU A 322 -12.99 -96.90 -21.59
N SER A 323 -11.70 -97.17 -21.36
CA SER A 323 -10.85 -96.35 -20.50
C SER A 323 -10.27 -95.13 -21.23
N PHE A 324 -10.20 -95.16 -22.55
CA PHE A 324 -9.75 -94.04 -23.38
C PHE A 324 -10.73 -93.79 -24.55
N PRO A 325 -11.80 -93.00 -24.35
CA PRO A 325 -12.87 -92.81 -25.33
C PRO A 325 -12.42 -92.24 -26.69
N ARG A 326 -11.27 -91.55 -26.72
CA ARG A 326 -10.68 -90.95 -27.92
C ARG A 326 -9.69 -91.88 -28.66
N LYS A 327 -9.57 -93.16 -28.26
CA LYS A 327 -8.58 -94.12 -28.81
C LYS A 327 -8.63 -94.22 -30.33
N LYS A 328 -9.83 -94.36 -30.90
CA LYS A 328 -10.02 -94.52 -32.35
C LYS A 328 -9.53 -93.30 -33.14
N ALA A 329 -9.88 -92.11 -32.67
CA ALA A 329 -9.43 -90.85 -33.28
C ALA A 329 -7.91 -90.67 -33.16
N ALA A 330 -7.32 -91.02 -32.01
CA ALA A 330 -5.88 -90.92 -31.77
C ALA A 330 -5.07 -91.84 -32.69
N LEU A 331 -5.46 -93.11 -32.82
CA LEU A 331 -4.78 -94.08 -33.69
C LEU A 331 -4.90 -93.74 -35.17
N THR A 332 -6.05 -93.20 -35.59
CA THR A 332 -6.28 -92.79 -36.99
C THR A 332 -5.33 -91.66 -37.38
N ASP A 333 -5.05 -90.74 -36.46
CA ASP A 333 -4.12 -89.63 -36.70
C ASP A 333 -2.65 -89.98 -36.34
N GLY A 334 -2.38 -91.25 -36.01
CA GLY A 334 -1.02 -91.78 -35.82
C GLY A 334 -0.38 -91.49 -34.46
N LEU A 335 -1.18 -91.09 -33.47
CA LEU A 335 -0.72 -90.92 -32.08
C LEU A 335 -0.62 -92.29 -31.41
N LYS A 336 0.50 -92.53 -30.72
CA LYS A 336 0.79 -93.82 -30.09
C LYS A 336 0.86 -93.74 -28.58
N HIS A 337 1.23 -92.58 -28.04
CA HIS A 337 1.40 -92.39 -26.59
C HIS A 337 0.80 -91.05 -26.17
N GLY A 338 0.26 -91.03 -24.95
CA GLY A 338 -0.28 -89.87 -24.28
C GLY A 338 0.27 -89.75 -22.86
N LEU A 339 0.38 -88.53 -22.39
CA LEU A 339 0.83 -88.18 -21.05
C LEU A 339 -0.09 -87.07 -20.55
N ALA A 340 -0.50 -87.13 -19.29
CA ALA A 340 -1.24 -86.05 -18.67
C ALA A 340 -0.78 -85.81 -17.24
N PHE A 341 -0.91 -84.59 -16.75
CA PHE A 341 -0.55 -84.22 -15.38
C PHE A 341 -1.51 -83.15 -14.82
N PRO A 342 -1.72 -83.13 -13.49
CA PRO A 342 -2.71 -82.26 -12.88
C PRO A 342 -2.20 -80.82 -12.74
N ILE A 343 -3.10 -79.84 -12.86
CA ILE A 343 -2.87 -78.47 -12.43
C ILE A 343 -3.38 -78.35 -11.00
N LEU A 344 -2.48 -78.10 -10.04
CA LEU A 344 -2.81 -78.12 -8.61
C LEU A 344 -2.62 -76.74 -7.97
N GLY A 345 -3.67 -76.21 -7.34
CA GLY A 345 -3.64 -74.99 -6.52
C GLY A 345 -3.95 -75.31 -5.06
N GLN A 346 -3.09 -74.92 -4.12
CA GLN A 346 -3.18 -75.23 -2.68
C GLN A 346 -3.71 -76.64 -2.32
N LYS A 347 -3.29 -77.67 -3.09
CA LYS A 347 -3.70 -79.10 -3.00
C LYS A 347 -5.10 -79.46 -3.56
N GLN A 348 -5.81 -78.52 -4.18
CA GLN A 348 -7.01 -78.76 -4.98
C GLN A 348 -6.67 -78.83 -6.46
N LEU A 349 -7.44 -79.62 -7.21
CA LEU A 349 -7.29 -79.68 -8.67
C LEU A 349 -8.01 -78.50 -9.31
N LEU A 350 -7.24 -77.66 -10.02
CA LEU A 350 -7.77 -76.55 -10.80
C LEU A 350 -8.04 -76.93 -12.27
N GLY A 351 -7.36 -77.97 -12.75
CA GLY A 351 -7.39 -78.38 -14.15
C GLY A 351 -6.44 -79.53 -14.47
N VAL A 352 -6.30 -79.87 -15.74
CA VAL A 352 -5.43 -80.96 -16.24
C VAL A 352 -4.75 -80.55 -17.55
N ILE A 353 -3.48 -80.90 -17.73
CA ILE A 353 -2.78 -80.78 -19.01
C ILE A 353 -2.49 -82.16 -19.57
N GLU A 354 -2.69 -82.35 -20.87
CA GLU A 354 -2.32 -83.59 -21.57
C GLU A 354 -1.56 -83.32 -22.88
N PHE A 355 -0.68 -84.24 -23.26
CA PHE A 355 0.13 -84.23 -24.49
C PHE A 355 0.16 -85.60 -25.16
N TYR A 356 0.29 -85.64 -26.48
CA TYR A 356 0.37 -86.86 -27.27
C TYR A 356 1.49 -86.83 -28.31
N SER A 357 2.12 -87.98 -28.61
CA SER A 357 3.21 -88.12 -29.59
C SER A 357 3.11 -89.39 -30.46
N ASP A 358 3.82 -89.36 -31.60
CA ASP A 358 4.00 -90.51 -32.52
C ASP A 358 5.29 -91.30 -32.28
N LYS A 359 6.24 -90.75 -31.50
CA LYS A 359 7.51 -91.41 -31.11
C LYS A 359 7.39 -92.11 -29.76
N ILE A 360 8.16 -93.18 -29.61
CA ILE A 360 8.25 -93.95 -28.36
C ILE A 360 9.47 -93.43 -27.60
N GLU A 361 9.24 -92.79 -26.46
CA GLU A 361 10.30 -92.40 -25.53
C GLU A 361 9.95 -92.94 -24.14
N ALA A 362 10.87 -93.67 -23.52
CA ALA A 362 10.70 -94.16 -22.17
C ALA A 362 10.86 -92.96 -21.22
N ILE A 363 9.78 -92.56 -20.58
CA ILE A 363 9.79 -91.48 -19.59
C ILE A 363 10.31 -92.06 -18.28
N ASP A 364 11.42 -91.52 -17.77
CA ASP A 364 11.97 -91.92 -16.47
C ASP A 364 11.20 -91.29 -15.30
N ALA A 365 11.46 -91.78 -14.08
CA ALA A 365 10.81 -91.26 -12.88
C ALA A 365 11.13 -89.79 -12.60
N ASP A 366 12.31 -89.31 -13.03
CA ASP A 366 12.75 -87.93 -12.84
C ASP A 366 11.94 -86.96 -13.75
N GLN A 367 11.57 -87.41 -14.96
CA GLN A 367 10.73 -86.68 -15.89
C GLN A 367 9.27 -86.59 -15.43
N LEU A 368 8.70 -87.65 -14.85
CA LEU A 368 7.35 -87.61 -14.25
C LEU A 368 7.28 -86.67 -13.02
N SER A 369 8.34 -86.65 -12.22
CA SER A 369 8.47 -85.71 -11.09
C SER A 369 8.55 -84.26 -11.57
N ALA A 370 9.31 -84.00 -12.65
CA ALA A 370 9.40 -82.67 -13.26
C ALA A 370 8.04 -82.16 -13.77
N LEU A 371 7.20 -83.03 -14.34
CA LEU A 371 5.85 -82.68 -14.82
C LEU A 371 4.90 -82.31 -13.68
N SER A 372 5.01 -82.95 -12.52
CA SER A 372 4.24 -82.58 -11.33
C SER A 372 4.64 -81.20 -10.79
N ALA A 373 5.94 -80.87 -10.84
CA ALA A 373 6.43 -79.55 -10.46
C ALA A 373 5.87 -78.46 -11.39
N PHE A 374 5.80 -78.72 -12.70
CA PHE A 374 5.14 -77.81 -13.65
C PHE A 374 3.64 -77.67 -13.37
N GLY A 375 2.94 -78.77 -13.05
CA GLY A 375 1.52 -78.72 -12.67
C GLY A 375 1.24 -77.82 -11.45
N GLN A 376 2.14 -77.78 -10.47
CA GLN A 376 2.05 -76.87 -9.32
C GLN A 376 2.38 -75.42 -9.70
N GLU A 377 3.42 -75.19 -10.50
CA GLU A 377 3.81 -73.84 -10.96
C GLU A 377 2.69 -73.20 -11.80
N ILE A 378 2.06 -73.97 -12.67
CA ILE A 378 0.91 -73.55 -13.47
C ILE A 378 -0.32 -73.29 -12.58
N GLY A 379 -0.56 -74.12 -11.56
CA GLY A 379 -1.65 -73.90 -10.61
C GLY A 379 -1.48 -72.63 -9.78
N GLN A 380 -0.26 -72.36 -9.31
CA GLN A 380 0.07 -71.09 -8.65
C GLN A 380 -0.15 -69.89 -9.56
N PHE A 381 0.19 -70.00 -10.85
CA PHE A 381 -0.09 -68.94 -11.82
C PHE A 381 -1.60 -68.72 -11.99
N VAL A 382 -2.40 -69.77 -12.14
CA VAL A 382 -3.87 -69.65 -12.29
C VAL A 382 -4.49 -68.94 -11.09
N GLU A 383 -4.08 -69.31 -9.87
CA GLU A 383 -4.51 -68.61 -8.65
C GLU A 383 -4.01 -67.16 -8.62
N ALA A 384 -2.75 -66.93 -9.00
CA ALA A 384 -2.17 -65.59 -9.03
C ALA A 384 -2.86 -64.67 -10.03
N VAL A 385 -3.25 -65.16 -11.22
CA VAL A 385 -4.01 -64.37 -12.21
C VAL A 385 -5.40 -64.06 -11.70
N ARG A 386 -6.14 -65.04 -11.16
CA ARG A 386 -7.47 -64.81 -10.58
C ARG A 386 -7.42 -63.83 -9.40
N ALA A 387 -6.46 -63.99 -8.49
CA ALA A 387 -6.25 -63.07 -7.37
C ALA A 387 -5.81 -61.67 -7.83
N LYS A 388 -5.01 -61.58 -8.89
CA LYS A 388 -4.61 -60.31 -9.50
C LYS A 388 -5.80 -59.61 -10.15
N GLU A 389 -6.70 -60.33 -10.83
CA GLU A 389 -7.93 -59.76 -11.39
C GLU A 389 -8.84 -59.20 -10.30
N GLU A 390 -9.05 -59.94 -9.21
CA GLU A 390 -9.81 -59.45 -8.04
C GLU A 390 -9.13 -58.24 -7.38
N LEU A 391 -7.79 -58.27 -7.24
CA LEU A 391 -7.02 -57.17 -6.67
C LEU A 391 -7.02 -55.94 -7.59
N ILE A 392 -6.97 -56.11 -8.91
CA ILE A 392 -7.11 -55.04 -9.89
C ILE A 392 -8.50 -54.43 -9.79
N GLU A 393 -9.58 -55.23 -9.75
CA GLU A 393 -10.94 -54.72 -9.59
C GLU A 393 -11.06 -53.93 -8.28
N ARG A 394 -10.55 -54.46 -7.16
CA ARG A 394 -10.52 -53.75 -5.88
C ARG A 394 -9.71 -52.47 -5.93
N ALA A 395 -8.55 -52.47 -6.60
CA ALA A 395 -7.71 -51.29 -6.76
C ALA A 395 -8.36 -50.25 -7.67
N GLU A 396 -8.99 -50.65 -8.77
CA GLU A 396 -9.76 -49.79 -9.68
C GLU A 396 -10.94 -49.14 -8.93
N LEU A 397 -11.69 -49.91 -8.14
CA LEU A 397 -12.77 -49.40 -7.28
C LEU A 397 -12.25 -48.46 -6.18
N ALA A 398 -11.15 -48.81 -5.50
CA ALA A 398 -10.56 -47.96 -4.46
C ALA A 398 -10.00 -46.65 -5.05
N SER A 399 -9.33 -46.71 -6.21
CA SER A 399 -8.85 -45.53 -6.94
C SER A 399 -10.01 -44.67 -7.39
N PHE A 400 -11.09 -45.28 -7.90
CA PHE A 400 -12.31 -44.57 -8.26
C PHE A 400 -12.92 -43.82 -7.07
N VAL A 401 -13.04 -44.47 -5.90
CA VAL A 401 -13.54 -43.82 -4.68
C VAL A 401 -12.62 -42.67 -4.25
N ALA A 402 -11.31 -42.90 -4.22
CA ALA A 402 -10.33 -41.91 -3.80
C ALA A 402 -10.28 -40.70 -4.75
N GLU A 403 -10.24 -40.93 -6.05
CA GLU A 403 -10.25 -39.87 -7.06
C GLU A 403 -11.57 -39.11 -7.07
N THR A 404 -12.70 -39.79 -6.90
CA THR A 404 -14.00 -39.12 -6.81
C THR A 404 -14.08 -38.29 -5.53
N ALA A 405 -13.64 -38.81 -4.39
CA ALA A 405 -13.55 -38.04 -3.14
C ALA A 405 -12.62 -36.83 -3.28
N TYR A 406 -11.50 -36.98 -3.99
CA TYR A 406 -10.58 -35.88 -4.29
C TYR A 406 -11.25 -34.81 -5.16
N VAL A 407 -11.93 -35.19 -6.25
CA VAL A 407 -12.71 -34.27 -7.09
C VAL A 407 -13.77 -33.52 -6.27
N LEU A 408 -14.52 -34.22 -5.42
CA LEU A 408 -15.54 -33.63 -4.54
C LEU A 408 -14.95 -32.73 -3.46
N SER A 409 -13.68 -32.93 -3.09
CA SER A 409 -12.99 -32.09 -2.11
C SER A 409 -12.41 -30.80 -2.71
N GLN A 410 -12.19 -30.76 -4.03
CA GLN A 410 -11.67 -29.58 -4.70
C GLN A 410 -12.76 -28.51 -4.85
N GLN A 411 -12.37 -27.24 -4.67
CA GLN A 411 -13.21 -26.09 -5.01
C GLN A 411 -13.24 -25.89 -6.53
N THR A 412 -14.08 -26.68 -7.20
CA THR A 412 -14.31 -26.58 -8.66
C THR A 412 -15.77 -26.26 -8.94
N ASN A 413 -16.05 -25.67 -10.11
CA ASN A 413 -17.42 -25.44 -10.56
C ASN A 413 -18.19 -26.77 -10.64
N LEU A 414 -19.46 -26.78 -10.22
CA LEU A 414 -20.38 -27.90 -10.25
C LEU A 414 -20.33 -28.71 -11.55
N ASP A 415 -20.41 -28.04 -12.71
CA ASP A 415 -20.42 -28.75 -14.01
C ASP A 415 -19.10 -29.48 -14.28
N GLU A 416 -17.98 -28.90 -13.85
CA GLU A 416 -16.66 -29.50 -14.02
C GLU A 416 -16.48 -30.68 -13.06
N MET A 417 -16.90 -30.53 -11.80
CA MET A 417 -16.92 -31.61 -10.81
C MET A 417 -17.75 -32.81 -11.31
N LEU A 418 -18.96 -32.57 -11.82
CA LEU A 418 -19.84 -33.63 -12.33
C LEU A 418 -19.27 -34.27 -13.60
N LYS A 419 -18.68 -33.49 -14.52
CA LYS A 419 -17.99 -34.04 -15.71
C LYS A 419 -16.84 -34.94 -15.32
N GLN A 420 -16.00 -34.50 -14.38
CA GLN A 420 -14.90 -35.31 -13.84
C GLN A 420 -15.44 -36.59 -13.20
N CYS A 421 -16.51 -36.52 -12.39
CA CYS A 421 -17.15 -37.72 -11.83
C CYS A 421 -17.61 -38.71 -12.92
N THR A 422 -18.28 -38.24 -13.97
CA THR A 422 -18.69 -39.12 -15.09
C THR A 422 -17.50 -39.68 -15.88
N SER A 423 -16.43 -38.90 -16.05
CA SER A 423 -15.19 -39.33 -16.70
C SER A 423 -14.43 -40.38 -15.88
N LEU A 424 -14.43 -40.25 -14.55
CA LEU A 424 -13.87 -41.26 -13.65
C LEU A 424 -14.61 -42.59 -13.76
N MET A 425 -15.93 -42.57 -13.98
CA MET A 425 -16.72 -43.80 -14.15
C MET A 425 -16.42 -44.49 -15.48
N THR A 426 -16.31 -43.74 -16.58
CA THR A 426 -15.95 -44.32 -17.89
C THR A 426 -14.50 -44.82 -17.92
N ARG A 427 -13.59 -44.12 -17.24
CA ARG A 427 -12.17 -44.48 -17.17
C ARG A 427 -11.88 -45.64 -16.21
N ASN A 428 -12.30 -45.52 -14.96
CA ASN A 428 -11.88 -46.44 -13.89
C ASN A 428 -12.80 -47.66 -13.80
N LEU A 429 -14.11 -47.50 -14.09
CA LEU A 429 -15.10 -48.59 -14.03
C LEU A 429 -15.38 -49.21 -15.40
N LYS A 430 -14.68 -48.75 -16.45
CA LYS A 430 -14.86 -49.18 -17.84
C LYS A 430 -16.32 -49.08 -18.30
N ALA A 431 -17.07 -48.12 -17.74
CA ALA A 431 -18.41 -47.82 -18.18
C ALA A 431 -18.36 -47.38 -19.65
N SER A 432 -19.32 -47.88 -20.43
CA SER A 432 -19.47 -47.45 -21.82
C SER A 432 -20.05 -46.04 -21.88
N VAL A 433 -20.98 -45.73 -20.96
CA VAL A 433 -21.52 -44.39 -20.74
C VAL A 433 -21.80 -44.15 -19.27
N ALA A 434 -21.51 -42.94 -18.78
CA ALA A 434 -21.90 -42.45 -17.48
C ALA A 434 -22.53 -41.05 -17.59
N ARG A 435 -23.64 -40.81 -16.89
CA ARG A 435 -24.40 -39.56 -16.93
C ARG A 435 -24.88 -39.15 -15.55
N ILE A 436 -24.95 -37.84 -15.34
CA ILE A 436 -25.53 -37.23 -14.16
C ILE A 436 -26.50 -36.14 -14.59
N TRP A 437 -27.74 -36.27 -14.13
CA TRP A 437 -28.75 -35.22 -14.20
C TRP A 437 -28.92 -34.60 -12.82
N THR A 438 -29.12 -33.28 -12.75
CA THR A 438 -29.51 -32.58 -11.52
C THR A 438 -30.94 -32.09 -11.63
N ILE A 439 -31.61 -31.89 -10.50
CA ILE A 439 -32.93 -31.23 -10.50
C ILE A 439 -32.82 -29.81 -11.09
N SER A 440 -33.83 -29.40 -11.87
CA SER A 440 -33.88 -28.03 -12.40
C SER A 440 -34.13 -27.01 -11.29
N GLU A 441 -33.47 -25.86 -11.36
CA GLU A 441 -33.71 -24.73 -10.44
C GLU A 441 -35.06 -24.07 -10.70
N ASP A 442 -35.53 -24.06 -11.96
CA ASP A 442 -36.80 -23.43 -12.36
C ASP A 442 -38.02 -24.35 -12.19
N ASP A 443 -37.83 -25.68 -12.34
CA ASP A 443 -38.92 -26.67 -12.35
C ASP A 443 -38.48 -27.98 -11.68
N LYS A 444 -38.81 -28.12 -10.39
CA LYS A 444 -38.43 -29.29 -9.58
C LYS A 444 -39.02 -30.63 -10.07
N SER A 445 -39.92 -30.63 -11.04
CA SER A 445 -40.44 -31.86 -11.67
C SER A 445 -39.53 -32.43 -12.76
N LYS A 446 -38.43 -31.73 -13.09
CA LYS A 446 -37.56 -32.07 -14.21
C LYS A 446 -36.10 -32.25 -13.79
N LEU A 447 -35.47 -33.25 -14.41
CA LEU A 447 -34.04 -33.52 -14.33
C LEU A 447 -33.35 -32.94 -15.57
N ILE A 448 -32.27 -32.20 -15.39
CA ILE A 448 -31.46 -31.61 -16.47
C ILE A 448 -30.10 -32.31 -16.52
N LEU A 449 -29.71 -32.76 -17.72
CA LEU A 449 -28.41 -33.38 -17.93
C LEU A 449 -27.29 -32.35 -17.69
N ARG A 450 -26.44 -32.57 -16.68
CA ARG A 450 -25.31 -31.68 -16.36
C ARG A 450 -23.97 -32.25 -16.81
N ALA A 451 -23.82 -33.57 -16.74
CA ALA A 451 -22.59 -34.24 -17.14
C ALA A 451 -22.88 -35.54 -17.88
N SER A 452 -22.06 -35.81 -18.89
CA SER A 452 -22.09 -37.03 -19.68
C SER A 452 -20.66 -37.36 -20.11
N SER A 453 -20.28 -38.61 -19.97
CA SER A 453 -19.05 -39.17 -20.51
C SER A 453 -19.39 -40.48 -21.22
N ALA A 454 -18.84 -40.68 -22.42
CA ALA A 454 -19.09 -41.85 -23.24
C ALA A 454 -17.80 -42.28 -23.94
N ASN A 455 -17.57 -43.59 -24.03
CA ASN A 455 -16.45 -44.21 -24.76
C ASN A 455 -16.88 -44.75 -26.14
N SER A 456 -18.13 -44.50 -26.57
CA SER A 456 -18.71 -44.96 -27.85
C SER A 456 -18.77 -43.83 -28.90
N SER A 457 -18.67 -44.19 -30.19
CA SER A 457 -18.75 -43.28 -31.34
C SER A 457 -20.18 -43.07 -31.87
N ALA A 458 -21.18 -43.75 -31.32
CA ALA A 458 -22.58 -43.61 -31.75
C ALA A 458 -23.18 -42.29 -31.23
N ALA A 459 -23.90 -41.56 -32.09
CA ALA A 459 -24.62 -40.35 -31.69
C ALA A 459 -25.77 -40.72 -30.73
N ASP A 460 -25.53 -40.48 -29.46
CA ASP A 460 -26.46 -40.67 -28.35
C ASP A 460 -27.69 -39.73 -28.45
N PRO A 461 -28.95 -40.22 -28.31
CA PRO A 461 -30.14 -39.38 -28.28
C PRO A 461 -30.38 -38.66 -26.93
N GLY A 462 -29.39 -38.66 -26.02
CA GLY A 462 -29.44 -38.15 -24.65
C GLY A 462 -30.50 -37.08 -24.39
N GLN A 463 -31.58 -37.48 -23.72
CA GLN A 463 -32.61 -36.57 -23.25
C GLN A 463 -31.97 -35.50 -22.36
N LYS A 464 -31.87 -34.27 -22.88
CA LYS A 464 -31.35 -33.12 -22.14
C LYS A 464 -32.16 -32.84 -20.88
N THR A 465 -33.44 -33.21 -20.92
CA THR A 465 -34.39 -33.05 -19.81
C THR A 465 -35.26 -34.30 -19.71
N ILE A 466 -35.47 -34.79 -18.49
CA ILE A 466 -36.28 -35.98 -18.17
C ILE A 466 -37.30 -35.58 -17.11
N GLU A 467 -38.57 -35.93 -17.29
CA GLU A 467 -39.60 -35.73 -16.26
C GLU A 467 -39.52 -36.83 -15.18
N LEU A 468 -39.84 -36.48 -13.94
CA LEU A 468 -39.93 -37.50 -12.86
C LEU A 468 -40.99 -38.55 -13.24
N GLY A 469 -40.62 -39.83 -13.11
CA GLY A 469 -41.45 -40.98 -13.53
C GLY A 469 -41.31 -41.39 -15.00
N GLU A 470 -40.60 -40.62 -15.84
CA GLU A 470 -40.38 -40.93 -17.26
C GLU A 470 -39.15 -41.85 -17.47
N GLY A 471 -39.36 -43.02 -18.07
CA GLY A 471 -38.31 -43.99 -18.37
C GLY A 471 -37.60 -44.52 -17.11
N GLU A 472 -36.52 -45.30 -17.30
CA GLU A 472 -35.80 -45.92 -16.20
C GLU A 472 -35.16 -44.89 -15.25
N ILE A 473 -34.66 -43.78 -15.80
CA ILE A 473 -33.98 -42.73 -15.03
C ILE A 473 -34.97 -41.88 -14.24
N GLY A 474 -36.11 -41.50 -14.84
CA GLY A 474 -37.17 -40.76 -14.16
C GLY A 474 -37.85 -41.59 -13.07
N LEU A 475 -38.00 -42.90 -13.26
CA LEU A 475 -38.53 -43.80 -12.24
C LEU A 475 -37.58 -43.95 -11.04
N VAL A 476 -36.27 -44.03 -11.27
CA VAL A 476 -35.26 -44.04 -10.19
C VAL A 476 -35.34 -42.75 -9.37
N ALA A 477 -35.56 -41.62 -10.03
CA ALA A 477 -35.74 -40.31 -9.40
C ALA A 477 -37.01 -40.23 -8.54
N GLU A 478 -38.14 -40.71 -9.05
CA GLU A 478 -39.44 -40.68 -8.37
C GLU A 478 -39.48 -41.65 -7.18
N GLN A 479 -38.94 -42.85 -7.35
CA GLN A 479 -38.99 -43.91 -6.33
C GLN A 479 -37.86 -43.80 -5.29
N LEU A 480 -36.83 -42.99 -5.56
CA LEU A 480 -35.63 -42.86 -4.73
C LEU A 480 -34.97 -44.22 -4.44
N ARG A 481 -34.97 -45.13 -5.42
CA ARG A 481 -34.36 -46.47 -5.32
C ARG A 481 -33.42 -46.74 -6.48
N PRO A 482 -32.25 -47.36 -6.23
CA PRO A 482 -31.34 -47.73 -7.30
C PRO A 482 -31.89 -48.87 -8.17
N LEU A 483 -31.53 -48.85 -9.45
CA LEU A 483 -31.87 -49.87 -10.44
C LEU A 483 -30.58 -50.52 -10.94
N PHE A 484 -30.53 -51.85 -10.89
CA PHE A 484 -29.43 -52.67 -11.38
C PHE A 484 -29.93 -53.82 -12.23
N THR A 485 -29.30 -54.02 -13.39
CA THR A 485 -29.54 -55.19 -14.23
C THR A 485 -28.31 -55.54 -15.04
N ASN A 486 -28.04 -56.83 -15.21
CA ASN A 486 -27.09 -57.39 -16.19
C ASN A 486 -27.83 -58.02 -17.39
N GLU A 487 -29.15 -57.82 -17.45
CA GLU A 487 -30.04 -58.26 -18.52
C GLU A 487 -30.76 -57.03 -19.09
N LEU A 488 -29.96 -56.07 -19.57
CA LEU A 488 -30.43 -54.78 -20.09
C LEU A 488 -31.37 -54.93 -21.30
N ASP A 489 -31.19 -56.01 -22.07
CA ASP A 489 -32.02 -56.45 -23.19
C ASP A 489 -33.47 -56.80 -22.78
N LYS A 490 -33.69 -57.18 -21.51
CA LYS A 490 -35.02 -57.56 -21.00
C LYS A 490 -35.84 -56.38 -20.45
N LEU A 491 -35.29 -55.15 -20.41
CA LEU A 491 -36.03 -53.98 -19.93
C LEU A 491 -37.05 -53.51 -20.97
N THR A 492 -38.33 -53.54 -20.59
CA THR A 492 -39.47 -53.30 -21.51
C THR A 492 -39.80 -51.83 -21.75
N GLN A 493 -39.34 -50.90 -20.90
CA GLN A 493 -39.71 -49.47 -20.92
C GLN A 493 -38.64 -48.54 -21.54
N SER A 494 -37.55 -49.09 -22.07
CA SER A 494 -36.43 -48.27 -22.55
C SER A 494 -36.78 -47.54 -23.85
N THR A 495 -36.71 -46.21 -23.79
CA THR A 495 -36.73 -45.29 -24.95
C THR A 495 -35.44 -45.37 -25.79
N CYS A 496 -34.46 -46.18 -25.37
CA CYS A 496 -33.12 -46.27 -25.96
C CYS A 496 -32.72 -47.69 -26.45
N LYS A 497 -33.68 -48.58 -26.72
CA LYS A 497 -33.41 -49.97 -27.15
C LYS A 497 -32.46 -50.08 -28.35
N ASP A 498 -32.68 -49.27 -29.38
CA ASP A 498 -31.85 -49.28 -30.59
C ASP A 498 -30.37 -48.96 -30.29
N TRP A 499 -30.12 -48.07 -29.33
CA TRP A 499 -28.77 -47.70 -28.91
C TRP A 499 -28.11 -48.77 -28.04
N ILE A 500 -28.86 -49.37 -27.12
CA ILE A 500 -28.42 -50.48 -26.26
C ILE A 500 -27.96 -51.67 -27.11
N GLU A 501 -28.74 -52.03 -28.12
CA GLU A 501 -28.43 -53.13 -29.04
C GLU A 501 -27.26 -52.80 -29.97
N THR A 502 -27.21 -51.59 -30.53
CA THR A 502 -26.13 -51.16 -31.43
C THR A 502 -24.76 -51.16 -30.75
N ASP A 503 -24.69 -50.66 -29.51
CA ASP A 503 -23.44 -50.59 -28.76
C ASP A 503 -23.14 -51.88 -27.98
N GLY A 504 -24.05 -52.86 -27.97
CA GLY A 504 -23.88 -54.15 -27.28
C GLY A 504 -23.80 -54.01 -25.76
N LEU A 505 -24.62 -53.11 -25.19
CA LEU A 505 -24.68 -52.86 -23.76
C LEU A 505 -25.51 -53.96 -23.08
N THR A 506 -24.98 -54.54 -22.01
CA THR A 506 -25.64 -55.65 -21.29
C THR A 506 -26.10 -55.26 -19.90
N ALA A 507 -25.56 -54.18 -19.32
CA ALA A 507 -25.81 -53.82 -17.94
C ALA A 507 -26.08 -52.32 -17.71
N LEU A 508 -26.96 -52.01 -16.73
CA LEU A 508 -27.32 -50.66 -16.28
C LEU A 508 -27.26 -50.59 -14.75
N ALA A 509 -26.58 -49.55 -14.23
CA ALA A 509 -26.68 -49.08 -12.86
C ALA A 509 -27.21 -47.65 -12.85
N ALA A 510 -28.38 -47.42 -12.26
CA ALA A 510 -28.93 -46.09 -12.04
C ALA A 510 -29.18 -45.84 -10.55
N TYR A 511 -28.80 -44.65 -10.08
CA TYR A 511 -28.76 -44.29 -8.67
C TYR A 511 -29.34 -42.89 -8.42
N PRO A 512 -30.26 -42.73 -7.45
CA PRO A 512 -30.73 -41.41 -7.06
C PRO A 512 -29.66 -40.72 -6.19
N LEU A 513 -29.36 -39.46 -6.50
CA LEU A 513 -28.49 -38.60 -5.71
C LEU A 513 -29.35 -37.91 -4.66
N VAL A 514 -29.32 -38.38 -3.42
CA VAL A 514 -30.19 -37.88 -2.34
C VAL A 514 -29.36 -37.30 -1.20
N PHE A 515 -29.72 -36.10 -0.73
CA PHE A 515 -29.17 -35.52 0.48
C PHE A 515 -30.28 -35.34 1.52
N GLY A 516 -30.22 -36.11 2.62
CA GLY A 516 -31.29 -36.16 3.62
C GLY A 516 -32.58 -36.80 3.06
N LYS A 517 -33.57 -35.96 2.73
CA LYS A 517 -34.82 -36.37 2.05
C LYS A 517 -35.01 -35.71 0.68
N GLU A 518 -34.04 -34.90 0.25
CA GLU A 518 -34.14 -34.08 -0.94
C GLU A 518 -33.39 -34.73 -2.11
N LEU A 519 -34.07 -34.86 -3.25
CA LEU A 519 -33.47 -35.36 -4.50
C LEU A 519 -32.62 -34.26 -5.13
N MET A 520 -31.31 -34.51 -5.25
CA MET A 520 -30.36 -33.63 -5.93
C MET A 520 -30.27 -33.94 -7.42
N GLY A 521 -30.51 -35.20 -7.81
CA GLY A 521 -30.33 -35.66 -9.19
C GLY A 521 -30.35 -37.18 -9.34
N VAL A 522 -29.97 -37.66 -10.52
CA VAL A 522 -29.81 -39.10 -10.80
C VAL A 522 -28.51 -39.33 -11.54
N LEU A 523 -27.83 -40.41 -11.18
CA LEU A 523 -26.67 -40.93 -11.86
C LEU A 523 -27.04 -42.21 -12.63
N ALA A 524 -26.57 -42.36 -13.86
CA ALA A 524 -26.74 -43.59 -14.61
C ALA A 524 -25.43 -44.01 -15.28
N MET A 525 -25.16 -45.31 -15.26
CA MET A 525 -23.98 -45.95 -15.84
C MET A 525 -24.40 -47.16 -16.66
N TYR A 526 -23.97 -47.20 -17.91
CA TYR A 526 -24.20 -48.29 -18.85
C TYR A 526 -22.90 -49.02 -19.16
N SER A 527 -22.93 -50.35 -19.22
CA SER A 527 -21.74 -51.19 -19.36
C SER A 527 -21.98 -52.40 -20.28
N LYS A 528 -20.90 -52.86 -20.94
CA LYS A 528 -20.83 -54.14 -21.68
C LYS A 528 -20.43 -55.32 -20.79
N LYS A 529 -19.90 -55.02 -19.61
CA LYS A 529 -19.56 -55.99 -18.58
C LYS A 529 -20.63 -55.99 -17.50
N ASP A 530 -20.87 -57.16 -16.96
CA ASP A 530 -21.74 -57.35 -15.81
C ASP A 530 -21.29 -56.49 -14.62
N ILE A 531 -22.28 -55.92 -13.94
CA ILE A 531 -22.06 -55.11 -12.75
C ILE A 531 -21.90 -56.07 -11.57
N SER A 532 -20.68 -56.19 -11.06
CA SER A 532 -20.36 -56.99 -9.89
C SER A 532 -21.03 -56.44 -8.63
N ARG A 533 -21.31 -57.29 -7.64
CA ARG A 533 -21.88 -56.87 -6.35
C ARG A 533 -21.01 -55.82 -5.64
N GLN A 534 -19.69 -55.96 -5.74
CA GLN A 534 -18.74 -55.04 -5.13
C GLN A 534 -18.80 -53.64 -5.77
N LEU A 535 -19.00 -53.58 -7.09
CA LEU A 535 -19.25 -52.33 -7.81
C LEU A 535 -20.58 -51.68 -7.41
N GLN A 536 -21.65 -52.47 -7.21
CA GLN A 536 -22.94 -51.96 -6.75
C GLN A 536 -22.82 -51.25 -5.40
N GLU A 537 -22.17 -51.89 -4.42
CA GLU A 537 -21.97 -51.35 -3.08
C GLU A 537 -21.11 -50.07 -3.11
N THR A 538 -20.06 -50.06 -3.94
CA THR A 538 -19.15 -48.91 -4.10
C THR A 538 -19.86 -47.69 -4.68
N LEU A 539 -20.68 -47.89 -5.73
CA LEU A 539 -21.44 -46.82 -6.37
C LEU A 539 -22.41 -46.14 -5.41
N SER A 540 -23.02 -46.87 -4.48
CA SER A 540 -23.91 -46.28 -3.47
C SER A 540 -23.19 -45.26 -2.60
N GLY A 541 -21.97 -45.55 -2.15
CA GLY A 541 -21.19 -44.64 -1.32
C GLY A 541 -20.76 -43.38 -2.09
N VAL A 542 -20.34 -43.55 -3.34
CA VAL A 542 -19.91 -42.45 -4.20
C VAL A 542 -21.09 -41.53 -4.56
N CYS A 543 -22.27 -42.07 -4.85
CA CYS A 543 -23.46 -41.29 -5.15
C CYS A 543 -23.88 -40.37 -3.99
N ASN A 544 -23.74 -40.81 -2.73
CA ASN A 544 -23.96 -39.95 -1.56
C ASN A 544 -22.96 -38.79 -1.50
N GLY A 545 -21.68 -39.05 -1.82
CA GLY A 545 -20.66 -38.01 -1.90
C GLY A 545 -20.96 -36.98 -2.99
N ILE A 546 -21.39 -37.44 -4.16
CA ILE A 546 -21.80 -36.55 -5.27
C ILE A 546 -23.02 -35.71 -4.87
N ALA A 547 -24.03 -36.31 -4.24
CA ALA A 547 -25.21 -35.57 -3.75
C ALA A 547 -24.84 -34.46 -2.76
N LEU A 548 -23.92 -34.75 -1.82
CA LEU A 548 -23.37 -33.75 -0.91
C LEU A 548 -22.62 -32.64 -1.65
N GLY A 549 -21.78 -33.00 -2.64
CA GLY A 549 -21.04 -32.04 -3.47
C GLY A 549 -21.96 -31.08 -4.23
N VAL A 550 -23.04 -31.60 -4.83
CA VAL A 550 -24.07 -30.78 -5.50
C VAL A 550 -24.72 -29.81 -4.51
N LYS A 551 -25.14 -30.28 -3.33
CA LYS A 551 -25.77 -29.44 -2.31
C LYS A 551 -24.84 -28.35 -1.78
N ARG A 552 -23.57 -28.69 -1.57
CA ARG A 552 -22.53 -27.77 -1.13
C ARG A 552 -22.34 -26.65 -2.16
N SER A 553 -22.16 -26.99 -3.44
CA SER A 553 -21.96 -26.00 -4.49
C SER A 553 -23.15 -25.04 -4.64
N GLN A 554 -24.39 -25.53 -4.54
CA GLN A 554 -25.59 -24.68 -4.52
C GLN A 554 -25.61 -23.71 -3.32
N SER A 555 -25.15 -24.16 -2.15
CA SER A 555 -25.13 -23.34 -0.93
C SER A 555 -24.01 -22.29 -0.98
N GLU A 556 -22.84 -22.65 -1.49
CA GLU A 556 -21.71 -21.73 -1.71
C GLU A 556 -22.08 -20.64 -2.72
N LYS A 557 -22.66 -20.99 -3.87
CA LYS A 557 -23.11 -20.01 -4.87
C LYS A 557 -24.13 -19.02 -4.31
N LEU A 558 -25.11 -19.48 -3.52
CA LEU A 558 -26.09 -18.61 -2.88
C LEU A 558 -25.45 -17.66 -1.85
N LEU A 559 -24.43 -18.14 -1.14
CA LEU A 559 -23.66 -17.31 -0.20
C LEU A 559 -22.83 -16.27 -0.96
N GLU A 560 -22.11 -16.68 -2.00
CA GLU A 560 -21.33 -15.79 -2.88
C GLU A 560 -22.20 -14.72 -3.53
N GLU A 561 -23.40 -15.06 -4.03
CA GLU A 561 -24.33 -14.07 -4.62
C GLU A 561 -24.79 -13.03 -3.58
N ARG A 562 -25.06 -13.46 -2.35
CA ARG A 562 -25.45 -12.56 -1.25
C ARG A 562 -24.29 -11.69 -0.77
N GLU A 563 -23.09 -12.29 -0.66
CA GLU A 563 -21.87 -11.58 -0.27
C GLU A 563 -21.45 -10.59 -1.34
N LEU A 564 -21.48 -10.99 -2.62
CA LEU A 564 -21.20 -10.11 -3.75
C LEU A 564 -22.21 -8.97 -3.82
N LEU A 565 -23.51 -9.22 -3.62
CA LEU A 565 -24.52 -8.17 -3.57
C LEU A 565 -24.24 -7.19 -2.43
N PHE A 566 -23.97 -7.68 -1.22
CA PHE A 566 -23.62 -6.84 -0.07
C PHE A 566 -22.33 -6.04 -0.31
N ARG A 567 -21.27 -6.67 -0.80
CA ARG A 567 -19.98 -6.05 -1.13
C ARG A 567 -20.14 -5.01 -2.25
N THR A 568 -20.90 -5.30 -3.30
CA THR A 568 -21.14 -4.37 -4.40
C THR A 568 -21.88 -3.12 -3.90
N LEU A 569 -22.95 -3.30 -3.11
CA LEU A 569 -23.69 -2.18 -2.55
C LEU A 569 -22.83 -1.34 -1.59
N THR A 570 -22.03 -1.97 -0.74
CA THR A 570 -21.22 -1.28 0.29
C THR A 570 -19.87 -0.75 -0.22
N GLU A 571 -19.33 -1.28 -1.33
CA GLU A 571 -18.13 -0.74 -1.97
C GLU A 571 -18.43 0.37 -2.98
N GLN A 572 -19.63 0.40 -3.57
CA GLN A 572 -20.04 1.44 -4.53
C GLN A 572 -20.79 2.63 -3.89
N ILE A 573 -21.20 2.51 -2.63
CA ILE A 573 -21.83 3.62 -1.90
C ILE A 573 -20.81 4.76 -1.72
N ARG A 574 -21.26 6.00 -1.91
CA ARG A 574 -20.41 7.20 -1.77
C ARG A 574 -20.33 7.69 -0.33
N GLU A 575 -21.29 7.29 0.50
CA GLU A 575 -21.29 7.53 1.93
C GLU A 575 -20.33 6.59 2.67
N VAL A 576 -19.76 7.08 3.76
CA VAL A 576 -19.01 6.23 4.69
C VAL A 576 -20.00 5.38 5.47
N PHE A 577 -19.90 4.07 5.33
CA PHE A 577 -20.73 3.10 6.04
C PHE A 577 -19.85 2.28 6.97
N ILE A 578 -20.20 2.27 8.25
CA ILE A 578 -19.43 1.61 9.29
C ILE A 578 -20.33 0.65 10.06
N VAL A 579 -19.81 -0.54 10.30
CA VAL A 579 -20.42 -1.57 11.14
C VAL A 579 -19.47 -1.85 12.30
N ALA A 580 -19.96 -1.73 13.52
CA ALA A 580 -19.19 -1.98 14.73
C ALA A 580 -19.97 -2.88 15.70
N LYS A 581 -19.23 -3.62 16.53
CA LYS A 581 -19.79 -4.35 17.68
C LYS A 581 -19.81 -3.46 18.93
N PRO A 582 -20.63 -3.80 19.94
CA PRO A 582 -20.78 -3.00 21.17
C PRO A 582 -19.50 -2.83 21.99
N ASN A 583 -18.50 -3.68 21.75
CA ASN A 583 -17.18 -3.66 22.39
C ASN A 583 -16.16 -2.82 21.59
N ASP A 584 -16.62 -1.81 20.86
CA ASP A 584 -15.83 -0.95 19.99
C ASP A 584 -15.04 -1.68 18.90
N THR A 585 -15.43 -2.90 18.53
CA THR A 585 -14.75 -3.63 17.43
C THR A 585 -15.39 -3.27 16.09
N PHE A 586 -14.66 -2.61 15.20
CA PHE A 586 -15.12 -2.34 13.84
C PHE A 586 -15.10 -3.62 13.01
N VAL A 587 -16.26 -3.98 12.43
CA VAL A 587 -16.47 -5.16 11.58
C VAL A 587 -16.29 -4.79 10.11
N TYR A 588 -16.75 -3.60 9.73
CA TYR A 588 -16.66 -3.12 8.35
C TYR A 588 -16.62 -1.59 8.30
N VAL A 589 -15.86 -1.04 7.37
CA VAL A 589 -15.77 0.38 7.02
C VAL A 589 -15.73 0.47 5.49
N SER A 590 -16.65 1.19 4.85
CA SER A 590 -16.70 1.28 3.38
C SER A 590 -15.48 1.99 2.78
N PRO A 591 -15.10 1.72 1.51
CA PRO A 591 -13.97 2.38 0.83
C PRO A 591 -14.14 3.90 0.73
N ALA A 592 -15.37 4.41 0.74
CA ALA A 592 -15.65 5.84 0.78
C ALA A 592 -14.97 6.55 1.97
N TYR A 593 -14.66 5.82 3.06
CA TYR A 593 -13.84 6.37 4.14
C TYR A 593 -12.48 6.83 3.63
N GLU A 594 -11.80 6.05 2.80
CA GLU A 594 -10.46 6.40 2.32
C GLU A 594 -10.51 7.61 1.38
N GLU A 595 -11.56 7.71 0.56
CA GLU A 595 -11.80 8.86 -0.30
C GLU A 595 -12.13 10.14 0.50
N ILE A 596 -12.97 10.02 1.53
CA ILE A 596 -13.49 11.16 2.28
C ILE A 596 -12.53 11.60 3.40
N TRP A 597 -11.91 10.68 4.13
CA TRP A 597 -10.94 10.95 5.21
C TRP A 597 -9.49 11.03 4.71
N GLY A 598 -9.19 10.58 3.49
CA GLY A 598 -7.82 10.57 2.95
C GLY A 598 -6.86 9.63 3.69
N ARG A 599 -7.40 8.72 4.52
CA ARG A 599 -6.64 7.79 5.37
C ARG A 599 -7.06 6.38 5.04
N SER A 600 -6.11 5.44 5.15
CA SER A 600 -6.48 4.03 5.04
C SER A 600 -7.43 3.65 6.18
N ARG A 601 -8.40 2.78 5.87
CA ARG A 601 -9.30 2.19 6.87
C ARG A 601 -8.66 1.06 7.69
N GLU A 602 -7.52 0.51 7.25
CA GLU A 602 -6.84 -0.62 7.88
C GLU A 602 -6.51 -0.45 9.39
N PRO A 603 -6.04 0.72 9.87
CA PRO A 603 -5.74 0.91 11.29
C PRO A 603 -6.98 0.82 12.19
N ILE A 604 -8.15 1.20 11.68
CA ILE A 604 -9.42 1.27 12.44
C ILE A 604 -9.88 -0.12 12.87
N TYR A 605 -9.59 -1.15 12.06
CA TYR A 605 -9.87 -2.54 12.42
C TYR A 605 -8.97 -3.07 13.55
N LYS A 606 -7.82 -2.43 13.79
CA LYS A 606 -6.87 -2.85 14.85
C LYS A 606 -7.13 -2.15 16.18
N SER A 607 -7.51 -0.88 16.13
CA SER A 607 -7.86 -0.11 17.32
C SER A 607 -8.98 0.87 17.02
N ALA A 608 -10.04 0.77 17.81
CA ALA A 608 -11.21 1.62 17.65
C ALA A 608 -10.89 3.11 17.81
N SER A 609 -9.87 3.43 18.61
CA SER A 609 -9.41 4.80 18.85
C SER A 609 -8.90 5.49 17.58
N GLU A 610 -8.46 4.74 16.57
CA GLU A 610 -7.91 5.27 15.32
C GLU A 610 -8.95 6.07 14.51
N ILE A 611 -10.25 5.81 14.70
CA ILE A 611 -11.30 6.56 14.00
C ILE A 611 -11.28 8.05 14.39
N PHE A 612 -10.86 8.36 15.63
CA PHE A 612 -10.77 9.74 16.12
C PHE A 612 -9.54 10.48 15.58
N ASN A 613 -8.54 9.77 15.06
CA ASN A 613 -7.32 10.40 14.50
C ASN A 613 -7.61 11.15 13.19
N GLY A 614 -8.72 10.84 12.52
CA GLY A 614 -9.20 11.57 11.36
C GLY A 614 -10.16 12.71 11.68
N VAL A 615 -10.62 12.83 12.92
CA VAL A 615 -11.52 13.91 13.36
C VAL A 615 -10.70 15.16 13.68
N HIS A 616 -11.22 16.33 13.35
CA HIS A 616 -10.57 17.59 13.69
C HIS A 616 -10.40 17.70 15.22
N PRO A 617 -9.24 18.15 15.74
CA PRO A 617 -8.94 18.14 17.18
C PRO A 617 -10.03 18.77 18.08
N ASP A 618 -10.61 19.89 17.65
CA ASP A 618 -11.69 20.59 18.37
C ASP A 618 -13.01 19.78 18.46
N ASP A 619 -13.23 18.85 17.53
CA ASP A 619 -14.49 18.11 17.40
C ASP A 619 -14.39 16.68 17.98
N VAL A 620 -13.19 16.22 18.36
CA VAL A 620 -12.95 14.86 18.87
C VAL A 620 -13.82 14.53 20.08
N GLU A 621 -13.94 15.45 21.04
CA GLU A 621 -14.71 15.21 22.26
C GLU A 621 -16.21 15.09 21.98
N ALA A 622 -16.73 15.94 21.09
CA ALA A 622 -18.12 15.90 20.67
C ALA A 622 -18.46 14.60 19.93
N VAL A 623 -17.56 14.11 19.07
CA VAL A 623 -17.74 12.83 18.35
C VAL A 623 -17.69 11.64 19.32
N LYS A 624 -16.84 11.67 20.35
CA LYS A 624 -16.81 10.64 21.40
C LYS A 624 -18.12 10.59 22.20
N GLU A 625 -18.60 11.75 22.64
CA GLU A 625 -19.86 11.87 23.38
C GLU A 625 -21.05 11.36 22.54
N PHE A 626 -21.07 11.70 21.25
CA PHE A 626 -22.04 11.22 20.26
C PHE A 626 -22.06 9.68 20.16
N THR A 627 -20.90 9.04 20.05
CA THR A 627 -20.80 7.57 19.99
C THR A 627 -21.27 6.94 21.30
N PHE A 628 -20.86 7.49 22.45
CA PHE A 628 -21.25 7.00 23.77
C PHE A 628 -22.77 7.06 23.99
N LYS A 629 -23.42 8.19 23.67
CA LYS A 629 -24.88 8.35 23.81
C LYS A 629 -25.67 7.36 22.97
N THR A 630 -25.18 7.01 21.78
CA THR A 630 -25.84 6.02 20.92
C THR A 630 -25.89 4.64 21.60
N ILE A 631 -24.80 4.24 22.25
CA ILE A 631 -24.66 2.96 22.94
C ILE A 631 -25.50 2.94 24.23
N GLU A 632 -25.37 3.98 25.05
CA GLU A 632 -26.05 4.08 26.35
C GLU A 632 -27.58 4.19 26.19
N GLU A 633 -28.04 5.09 25.33
CA GLU A 633 -29.48 5.37 25.18
C GLU A 633 -30.17 4.37 24.24
N LYS A 634 -29.41 3.54 23.52
CA LYS A 634 -29.89 2.63 22.46
C LYS A 634 -30.81 3.34 21.45
N LYS A 635 -30.47 4.59 21.09
CA LYS A 635 -31.21 5.43 20.15
C LYS A 635 -30.31 5.96 19.06
N THR A 636 -30.91 6.30 17.92
CA THR A 636 -30.22 6.98 16.82
C THR A 636 -29.76 8.38 17.26
N GLN A 637 -28.51 8.72 16.95
CA GLN A 637 -27.94 10.06 17.15
C GLN A 637 -27.43 10.62 15.82
N GLU A 638 -27.31 11.96 15.73
CA GLU A 638 -26.76 12.67 14.57
C GLU A 638 -25.79 13.79 15.00
N ILE A 639 -24.73 14.02 14.20
CA ILE A 639 -23.74 15.08 14.45
C ILE A 639 -23.14 15.60 13.13
N GLU A 640 -22.87 16.90 13.05
CA GLU A 640 -22.01 17.48 12.01
C GLU A 640 -20.63 17.76 12.62
N HIS A 641 -19.55 17.24 12.03
CA HIS A 641 -18.20 17.41 12.53
C HIS A 641 -17.19 17.55 11.39
N ARG A 642 -16.01 18.08 11.71
CA ARG A 642 -14.91 18.23 10.77
C ARG A 642 -13.98 17.03 10.80
N VAL A 643 -13.51 16.67 9.62
CA VAL A 643 -12.49 15.65 9.38
C VAL A 643 -11.23 16.34 8.86
N LEU A 644 -10.10 16.00 9.45
CA LEU A 644 -8.79 16.49 9.06
C LEU A 644 -8.07 15.41 8.25
N ARG A 645 -7.95 15.65 6.93
CA ARG A 645 -7.22 14.78 6.03
C ARG A 645 -5.71 14.90 6.26
N PRO A 646 -4.91 13.88 5.89
CA PRO A 646 -3.45 13.94 5.98
C PRO A 646 -2.82 15.04 5.12
N ASP A 647 -3.49 15.45 4.04
CA ASP A 647 -3.08 16.60 3.20
C ASP A 647 -3.38 17.97 3.84
N GLY A 648 -3.95 17.99 5.05
CA GLY A 648 -4.32 19.19 5.80
C GLY A 648 -5.65 19.81 5.39
N THR A 649 -6.33 19.28 4.36
CA THR A 649 -7.65 19.75 3.97
C THR A 649 -8.73 19.31 4.97
N ILE A 650 -9.74 20.15 5.15
CA ILE A 650 -10.86 19.89 6.05
C ILE A 650 -12.07 19.47 5.24
N ARG A 651 -12.68 18.35 5.62
CA ARG A 651 -14.00 17.93 5.15
C ARG A 651 -15.03 18.07 6.25
N TRP A 652 -16.26 18.40 5.88
CA TRP A 652 -17.38 18.42 6.81
C TRP A 652 -18.23 17.18 6.61
N ILE A 653 -18.51 16.47 7.69
CA ILE A 653 -19.26 15.23 7.69
C ILE A 653 -20.50 15.39 8.54
N TRP A 654 -21.66 15.06 7.96
CA TRP A 654 -22.84 14.71 8.74
C TRP A 654 -22.82 13.22 9.01
N ALA A 655 -22.79 12.83 10.27
CA ALA A 655 -22.76 11.44 10.70
C ALA A 655 -24.02 11.07 11.47
N ARG A 656 -24.56 9.89 11.18
CA ARG A 656 -25.72 9.29 11.85
C ARG A 656 -25.37 7.89 12.32
N THR A 657 -25.51 7.63 13.61
CA THR A 657 -25.23 6.30 14.20
C THR A 657 -26.50 5.72 14.81
N PHE A 658 -26.77 4.43 14.58
CA PHE A 658 -27.97 3.74 15.06
C PHE A 658 -27.70 2.29 15.47
N PRO A 659 -28.35 1.80 16.54
CA PRO A 659 -28.15 0.45 17.06
C PRO A 659 -29.05 -0.59 16.37
N GLN A 660 -28.57 -1.83 16.30
CA GLN A 660 -29.36 -3.04 16.04
C GLN A 660 -29.40 -3.90 17.31
N LEU A 661 -30.61 -4.31 17.67
CA LEU A 661 -30.86 -5.13 18.85
C LEU A 661 -31.15 -6.59 18.45
N ASN A 662 -30.75 -7.53 19.29
CA ASN A 662 -31.11 -8.95 19.14
C ASN A 662 -32.55 -9.21 19.61
N GLU A 663 -33.03 -10.47 19.51
CA GLU A 663 -34.37 -10.88 19.94
C GLU A 663 -34.64 -10.62 21.44
N ASP A 664 -33.60 -10.56 22.26
CA ASP A 664 -33.66 -10.30 23.71
C ASP A 664 -33.61 -8.80 24.06
N GLY A 665 -33.51 -7.89 23.08
CA GLY A 665 -33.45 -6.43 23.29
C GLY A 665 -32.07 -5.89 23.71
N GLU A 666 -31.03 -6.71 23.62
CA GLU A 666 -29.63 -6.33 23.84
C GLU A 666 -28.99 -5.81 22.56
N LEU A 667 -27.98 -4.93 22.71
CA LEU A 667 -27.29 -4.33 21.59
C LEU A 667 -26.37 -5.38 20.93
N GLU A 668 -26.60 -5.68 19.65
CA GLU A 668 -25.82 -6.68 18.90
C GLU A 668 -24.79 -6.04 17.96
N THR A 669 -25.18 -4.97 17.28
CA THR A 669 -24.38 -4.29 16.25
C THR A 669 -24.74 -2.80 16.23
N ILE A 670 -23.78 -1.96 15.87
CA ILE A 670 -23.93 -0.51 15.71
C ILE A 670 -23.60 -0.17 14.26
N TYR A 671 -24.47 0.60 13.62
CA TYR A 671 -24.29 1.08 12.26
C TYR A 671 -24.05 2.59 12.28
N SER A 672 -23.09 3.08 11.49
CA SER A 672 -22.87 4.50 11.28
C SER A 672 -22.80 4.85 9.80
N ILE A 673 -23.41 5.98 9.42
CA ILE A 673 -23.40 6.54 8.08
C ILE A 673 -22.79 7.94 8.17
N GLY A 674 -21.76 8.22 7.36
CA GLY A 674 -21.13 9.53 7.22
C GLY A 674 -21.29 10.07 5.80
N HIS A 675 -21.88 11.26 5.66
CA HIS A 675 -22.08 11.95 4.38
C HIS A 675 -21.23 13.22 4.31
N ASP A 676 -20.48 13.39 3.22
CA ASP A 676 -19.68 14.60 2.99
C ASP A 676 -20.58 15.79 2.63
N ILE A 677 -20.65 16.77 3.52
CA ILE A 677 -21.42 18.02 3.38
C ILE A 677 -20.49 19.23 3.10
N THR A 678 -19.24 19.00 2.69
CA THR A 678 -18.25 20.06 2.44
C THR A 678 -18.73 21.06 1.41
N GLU A 679 -19.26 20.62 0.26
CA GLU A 679 -19.76 21.53 -0.78
C GLU A 679 -20.88 22.44 -0.26
N ARG A 680 -21.77 21.90 0.58
CA ARG A 680 -22.83 22.67 1.23
C ARG A 680 -22.23 23.74 2.14
N LYS A 681 -21.27 23.37 2.98
CA LYS A 681 -20.60 24.30 3.91
C LYS A 681 -19.79 25.37 3.16
N GLU A 682 -19.15 25.02 2.06
CA GLU A 682 -18.44 25.97 1.19
C GLU A 682 -19.40 26.92 0.46
N ALA A 683 -20.56 26.44 0.00
CA ALA A 683 -21.58 27.29 -0.60
C ALA A 683 -22.14 28.30 0.42
N GLU A 684 -22.44 27.85 1.64
CA GLU A 684 -22.84 28.71 2.76
C GLU A 684 -21.76 29.77 3.05
N ARG A 685 -20.47 29.39 3.03
CA ARG A 685 -19.33 30.31 3.20
C ARG A 685 -19.22 31.33 2.06
N ARG A 686 -19.29 30.90 0.80
CA ARG A 686 -19.22 31.78 -0.39
C ARG A 686 -20.32 32.84 -0.38
N VAL A 687 -21.53 32.44 0.00
CA VAL A 687 -22.65 33.39 0.17
C VAL A 687 -22.32 34.42 1.27
N SER A 688 -21.80 33.98 2.41
CA SER A 688 -21.38 34.88 3.50
C SER A 688 -20.29 35.86 3.07
N GLU A 689 -19.28 35.39 2.33
CA GLU A 689 -18.18 36.21 1.80
C GLU A 689 -18.70 37.23 0.78
N PHE A 690 -19.61 36.83 -0.13
CA PHE A 690 -20.23 37.72 -1.11
C PHE A 690 -20.91 38.93 -0.47
N TYR A 691 -21.74 38.72 0.57
CA TYR A 691 -22.41 39.84 1.26
C TYR A 691 -21.43 40.75 2.00
N SER A 692 -20.35 40.19 2.57
CA SER A 692 -19.30 40.98 3.22
C SER A 692 -18.57 41.88 2.20
N THR A 693 -18.19 41.32 1.05
CA THR A 693 -17.53 42.06 -0.04
C THR A 693 -18.45 43.13 -0.62
N VAL A 694 -19.71 42.80 -0.96
CA VAL A 694 -20.67 43.77 -1.50
C VAL A 694 -20.89 44.94 -0.53
N SER A 695 -20.97 44.67 0.78
CA SER A 695 -21.09 45.77 1.74
C SER A 695 -19.85 46.66 1.76
N HIS A 696 -18.64 46.10 1.63
CA HIS A 696 -17.41 46.87 1.60
C HIS A 696 -17.33 47.74 0.34
N GLU A 697 -17.62 47.15 -0.82
CA GLU A 697 -17.59 47.81 -2.13
C GLU A 697 -18.67 48.89 -2.29
N LEU A 698 -19.82 48.76 -1.64
CA LEU A 698 -20.86 49.81 -1.65
C LEU A 698 -20.59 50.93 -0.62
N ARG A 699 -19.99 50.60 0.54
CA ARG A 699 -19.74 51.59 1.61
C ARG A 699 -18.70 52.63 1.21
N THR A 700 -17.62 52.21 0.54
CA THR A 700 -16.53 53.10 0.11
C THR A 700 -16.99 54.25 -0.80
N PRO A 701 -17.68 54.01 -1.93
CA PRO A 701 -18.15 55.09 -2.80
C PRO A 701 -19.24 55.94 -2.13
N LEU A 702 -20.14 55.34 -1.35
CA LEU A 702 -21.18 56.09 -0.62
C LEU A 702 -20.59 57.03 0.44
N THR A 703 -19.52 56.62 1.12
CA THR A 703 -18.82 57.46 2.10
C THR A 703 -18.15 58.65 1.42
N SER A 704 -17.55 58.44 0.23
CA SER A 704 -16.98 59.53 -0.56
C SER A 704 -18.04 60.50 -1.07
N ILE A 705 -19.16 60.01 -1.62
CA ILE A 705 -20.28 60.84 -2.08
C ILE A 705 -20.85 61.65 -0.91
N HIS A 706 -21.04 61.01 0.25
CA HIS A 706 -21.54 61.66 1.44
C HIS A 706 -20.59 62.75 1.95
N ALA A 707 -19.28 62.49 1.98
CA ALA A 707 -18.28 63.48 2.37
C ALA A 707 -18.28 64.70 1.42
N SER A 708 -18.32 64.49 0.10
CA SER A 708 -18.38 65.56 -0.89
C SER A 708 -19.65 66.42 -0.75
N LEU A 709 -20.81 65.80 -0.49
CA LEU A 709 -22.06 66.52 -0.27
C LEU A 709 -22.01 67.39 1.00
N ARG A 710 -21.39 66.90 2.08
CA ARG A 710 -21.20 67.68 3.32
C ARG A 710 -20.26 68.87 3.14
N LEU A 711 -19.24 68.75 2.29
CA LEU A 711 -18.35 69.88 1.96
C LEU A 711 -19.08 70.99 1.19
N ILE A 712 -19.98 70.61 0.28
CA ILE A 712 -20.81 71.58 -0.47
C ILE A 712 -21.80 72.29 0.46
N GLU A 713 -22.42 71.57 1.40
CA GLU A 713 -23.33 72.14 2.41
C GLU A 713 -22.59 73.01 3.44
N GLY A 714 -21.37 72.63 3.83
CA GLY A 714 -20.50 73.36 4.75
C GLY A 714 -19.89 74.65 4.18
N GLY A 715 -20.28 75.07 2.97
CA GLY A 715 -19.88 76.33 2.36
C GLY A 715 -18.49 76.32 1.72
N LEU A 716 -17.79 75.17 1.69
CA LEU A 716 -16.45 75.04 1.10
C LEU A 716 -16.44 75.28 -0.43
N ALA A 717 -17.60 75.12 -1.09
CA ALA A 717 -17.80 75.39 -2.52
C ALA A 717 -18.31 76.81 -2.82
N GLY A 718 -18.36 77.71 -1.83
CA GLY A 718 -18.95 79.06 -1.95
C GLY A 718 -20.47 79.10 -1.74
N GLN A 719 -21.11 80.26 -1.94
CA GLN A 719 -22.57 80.39 -1.85
C GLN A 719 -23.25 79.66 -3.01
N VAL A 720 -23.81 78.49 -2.73
CA VAL A 720 -24.65 77.73 -3.67
C VAL A 720 -26.07 78.30 -3.71
N SER A 721 -26.64 78.42 -4.91
CA SER A 721 -28.03 78.89 -5.07
C SER A 721 -29.04 78.00 -4.33
N ASP A 722 -30.17 78.56 -3.90
CA ASP A 722 -31.23 77.81 -3.20
C ASP A 722 -31.70 76.55 -3.96
N LYS A 723 -31.63 76.56 -5.29
CA LYS A 723 -31.98 75.40 -6.12
C LYS A 723 -30.93 74.29 -6.01
N VAL A 724 -29.65 74.64 -5.95
CA VAL A 724 -28.53 73.70 -5.78
C VAL A 724 -28.48 73.17 -4.35
N SER A 725 -28.69 74.03 -3.35
CA SER A 725 -28.79 73.61 -1.94
C SER A 725 -29.91 72.58 -1.74
N ARG A 726 -31.08 72.76 -2.37
CA ARG A 726 -32.15 71.75 -2.37
C ARG A 726 -31.73 70.41 -2.98
N LEU A 727 -31.02 70.42 -4.11
CA LEU A 727 -30.55 69.18 -4.76
C LEU A 727 -29.47 68.46 -3.95
N VAL A 728 -28.55 69.20 -3.33
CA VAL A 728 -27.51 68.66 -2.44
C VAL A 728 -28.16 68.01 -1.21
N ASN A 729 -29.17 68.65 -0.63
CA ASN A 729 -29.92 68.11 0.50
C ASN A 729 -30.66 66.81 0.14
N ILE A 730 -31.26 66.73 -1.05
CA ILE A 730 -31.90 65.51 -1.55
C ILE A 730 -30.86 64.39 -1.74
N ALA A 731 -29.73 64.69 -2.41
CA ALA A 731 -28.68 63.71 -2.65
C ALA A 731 -28.03 63.20 -1.35
N ARG A 732 -27.87 64.08 -0.35
CA ARG A 732 -27.38 63.72 0.98
C ARG A 732 -28.37 62.82 1.69
N HIS A 733 -29.65 63.18 1.69
CA HIS A 733 -30.70 62.39 2.31
C HIS A 733 -30.78 60.97 1.70
N GLU A 734 -30.66 60.82 0.37
CA GLU A 734 -30.61 59.50 -0.26
C GLU A 734 -29.31 58.74 0.04
N SER A 735 -28.17 59.43 0.15
CA SER A 735 -26.90 58.80 0.55
C SER A 735 -26.96 58.26 1.99
N ASP A 736 -27.49 59.06 2.92
CA ASP A 736 -27.73 58.66 4.31
C ASP A 736 -28.74 57.51 4.41
N ARG A 737 -29.72 57.48 3.52
CA ARG A 737 -30.70 56.39 3.43
C ARG A 737 -30.07 55.09 2.91
N LEU A 738 -29.20 55.16 1.90
CA LEU A 738 -28.50 53.98 1.35
C LEU A 738 -27.50 53.39 2.35
N ILE A 739 -26.74 54.23 3.06
CA ILE A 739 -25.81 53.77 4.10
C ILE A 739 -26.57 53.02 5.20
N ARG A 740 -27.71 53.55 5.65
CA ARG A 740 -28.58 52.88 6.62
C ARG A 740 -29.10 51.53 6.10
N LEU A 741 -29.59 51.50 4.86
CA LEU A 741 -30.14 50.27 4.26
C LEU A 741 -29.08 49.16 4.10
N ILE A 742 -27.84 49.50 3.75
CA ILE A 742 -26.74 48.53 3.68
C ILE A 742 -26.43 47.94 5.06
N ASN A 743 -26.35 48.80 6.08
CA ASN A 743 -26.11 48.35 7.45
C ASN A 743 -27.28 47.50 7.98
N ASP A 744 -28.52 47.86 7.66
CA ASP A 744 -29.73 47.11 7.99
C ASP A 744 -29.73 45.70 7.36
N ILE A 745 -29.33 45.57 6.09
CA ILE A 745 -29.21 44.26 5.41
C ILE A 745 -28.13 43.39 6.07
N LEU A 746 -26.99 43.99 6.43
CA LEU A 746 -25.93 43.27 7.14
C LEU A 746 -26.38 42.81 8.52
N ASP A 747 -27.07 43.67 9.27
CA ASP A 747 -27.59 43.31 10.59
C ASP A 747 -28.61 42.16 10.49
N ILE A 748 -29.47 42.14 9.45
CA ILE A 748 -30.38 41.00 9.18
C ILE A 748 -29.62 39.70 8.92
N ARG A 749 -28.53 39.72 8.13
CA ARG A 749 -27.74 38.52 7.86
C ARG A 749 -27.00 38.02 9.10
N LYS A 750 -26.48 38.94 9.92
CA LYS A 750 -25.87 38.58 11.21
C LYS A 750 -26.89 37.98 12.17
N LEU A 751 -28.12 38.51 12.20
CA LEU A 751 -29.23 37.98 12.98
C LEU A 751 -29.65 36.58 12.50
N GLU A 752 -29.84 36.36 11.20
CA GLU A 752 -30.18 35.05 10.62
C GLU A 752 -29.11 33.98 10.87
N ALA A 753 -27.84 34.38 10.84
CA ALA A 753 -26.72 33.48 11.10
C ALA A 753 -26.45 33.25 12.60
N GLY A 754 -27.18 33.90 13.51
CA GLY A 754 -26.92 33.87 14.95
C GLY A 754 -25.57 34.49 15.36
N ARG A 755 -24.94 35.28 14.47
CA ARG A 755 -23.60 35.87 14.64
C ARG A 755 -23.63 37.32 15.12
N LEU A 756 -24.80 37.86 15.48
CA LEU A 756 -24.89 39.21 16.03
C LEU A 756 -24.46 39.19 17.51
N GLU A 757 -23.22 39.58 17.78
CA GLU A 757 -22.73 39.73 19.15
C GLU A 757 -23.20 41.06 19.77
N LEU A 758 -23.91 40.97 20.90
CA LEU A 758 -24.35 42.14 21.67
C LEU A 758 -23.27 42.58 22.66
N LYS A 759 -22.95 43.89 22.68
CA LYS A 759 -22.02 44.48 23.65
C LYS A 759 -22.77 44.84 24.93
N LEU A 760 -23.16 43.82 25.68
CA LEU A 760 -23.95 43.99 26.90
C LEU A 760 -23.14 44.71 27.99
N GLY A 761 -23.67 45.84 28.46
CA GLY A 761 -23.15 46.58 29.61
C GLY A 761 -24.29 47.12 30.49
N GLU A 762 -24.00 47.39 31.76
CA GLU A 762 -24.97 48.10 32.62
C GLU A 762 -25.09 49.57 32.18
N ARG A 763 -26.32 50.01 31.90
CA ARG A 763 -26.65 51.36 31.42
C ARG A 763 -27.83 51.92 32.17
N LYS A 764 -27.81 53.22 32.49
CA LYS A 764 -28.97 53.89 33.09
C LYS A 764 -30.06 54.05 32.05
N VAL A 765 -31.31 53.79 32.43
CA VAL A 765 -32.43 53.88 31.51
C VAL A 765 -32.65 55.32 31.03
N GLU A 766 -32.36 56.30 31.88
CA GLU A 766 -32.41 57.72 31.55
C GLU A 766 -31.44 58.09 30.41
N ASP A 767 -30.25 57.50 30.38
CA ASP A 767 -29.25 57.75 29.34
C ASP A 767 -29.72 57.20 27.97
N LEU A 768 -30.43 56.06 27.99
CA LEU A 768 -31.01 55.44 26.79
C LEU A 768 -32.15 56.28 26.22
N VAL A 769 -33.05 56.77 27.08
CA VAL A 769 -34.15 57.66 26.69
C VAL A 769 -33.62 58.99 26.18
N ALA A 770 -32.66 59.60 26.89
CA ALA A 770 -32.02 60.85 26.47
C ALA A 770 -31.32 60.71 25.11
N GLY A 771 -30.60 59.60 24.90
CA GLY A 771 -29.96 59.29 23.62
C GLY A 771 -30.96 59.17 22.46
N ALA A 772 -32.08 58.48 22.67
CA ALA A 772 -33.12 58.32 21.66
C ALA A 772 -33.86 59.64 21.35
N PHE A 773 -34.10 60.48 22.37
CA PHE A 773 -34.69 61.81 22.18
C PHE A 773 -33.74 62.73 21.42
N ALA A 774 -32.45 62.76 21.79
CA ALA A 774 -31.45 63.56 21.07
C ALA A 774 -31.37 63.17 19.59
N ALA A 775 -31.45 61.87 19.28
CA ALA A 775 -31.43 61.37 17.91
C ALA A 775 -32.70 61.72 17.08
N THR A 776 -33.83 61.99 17.73
CA THR A 776 -35.13 62.22 17.05
C THR A 776 -35.69 63.63 17.18
N GLN A 777 -35.05 64.49 17.98
CA GLN A 777 -35.50 65.85 18.26
C GLN A 777 -35.64 66.72 17.01
N GLY A 778 -34.68 66.64 16.08
CA GLY A 778 -34.73 67.38 14.81
C GLY A 778 -35.93 66.98 13.94
N MET A 779 -36.23 65.68 13.88
CA MET A 779 -37.39 65.16 13.14
C MET A 779 -38.71 65.62 13.75
N ALA A 780 -38.79 65.65 15.09
CA ALA A 780 -39.96 66.14 15.80
C ALA A 780 -40.21 67.63 15.55
N GLN A 781 -39.16 68.46 15.53
CA GLN A 781 -39.25 69.88 15.21
C GLN A 781 -39.73 70.12 13.78
N GLU A 782 -39.19 69.38 12.81
CA GLU A 782 -39.59 69.47 11.40
C GLU A 782 -41.04 69.04 11.19
N ALA A 783 -41.47 67.98 11.86
CA ALA A 783 -42.85 67.49 11.84
C ALA A 783 -43.82 68.29 12.74
N LYS A 784 -43.33 69.28 13.49
CA LYS A 784 -44.08 70.06 14.50
C LYS A 784 -44.80 69.20 15.54
N VAL A 785 -44.16 68.12 15.98
CA VAL A 785 -44.65 67.18 17.00
C VAL A 785 -43.88 67.41 18.31
N THR A 786 -44.56 67.33 19.45
CA THR A 786 -43.91 67.46 20.77
C THR A 786 -43.52 66.10 21.32
N LEU A 787 -42.24 65.88 21.64
CA LEU A 787 -41.80 64.67 22.34
C LEU A 787 -41.93 64.85 23.85
N LYS A 788 -42.54 63.86 24.52
CA LYS A 788 -42.64 63.79 25.98
C LYS A 788 -42.17 62.42 26.45
N HIS A 789 -41.54 62.34 27.61
CA HIS A 789 -41.21 61.06 28.24
C HIS A 789 -41.78 61.00 29.65
N GLN A 790 -42.14 59.79 30.08
CA GLN A 790 -42.51 59.49 31.46
C GLN A 790 -41.73 58.25 31.91
N ILE A 791 -40.70 58.47 32.73
CA ILE A 791 -39.85 57.41 33.24
C ILE A 791 -40.37 57.05 34.63
N ILE A 792 -41.14 55.97 34.72
CA ILE A 792 -41.73 55.47 35.99
C ILE A 792 -40.70 54.62 36.74
N TYR A 793 -39.76 53.98 36.03
CA TYR A 793 -38.64 53.23 36.61
C TYR A 793 -37.29 53.91 36.36
N SER A 794 -36.62 54.35 37.43
CA SER A 794 -35.24 54.85 37.41
C SER A 794 -34.26 53.77 37.88
N GLY A 795 -33.53 53.14 36.97
CA GLY A 795 -32.59 52.06 37.30
C GLY A 795 -31.65 51.72 36.15
N THR A 796 -30.86 50.65 36.31
CA THR A 796 -29.96 50.16 35.26
C THR A 796 -30.56 48.98 34.50
N LEU A 797 -30.21 48.89 33.21
CA LEU A 797 -30.52 47.81 32.30
C LEU A 797 -29.19 47.24 31.77
N LYS A 798 -29.04 45.92 31.77
CA LYS A 798 -27.90 45.27 31.11
C LYS A 798 -28.24 45.09 29.64
N CYS A 799 -27.72 45.97 28.79
CA CYS A 799 -28.03 45.96 27.37
C CYS A 799 -26.86 46.45 26.52
N ASP A 800 -26.95 46.24 25.22
CA ASP A 800 -26.15 46.98 24.25
C ASP A 800 -26.78 48.38 24.05
N GLN A 801 -26.06 49.41 24.50
CA GLN A 801 -26.54 50.80 24.49
C GLN A 801 -26.96 51.25 23.08
N ASP A 802 -26.14 50.98 22.08
CA ASP A 802 -26.36 51.48 20.72
C ASP A 802 -27.58 50.78 20.10
N ARG A 803 -27.73 49.47 20.37
CA ARG A 803 -28.86 48.68 19.86
C ARG A 803 -30.19 49.03 20.53
N VAL A 804 -30.19 49.34 21.83
CA VAL A 804 -31.40 49.82 22.50
C VAL A 804 -31.80 51.22 22.04
N ILE A 805 -30.83 52.13 21.87
CA ILE A 805 -31.11 53.45 21.28
C ILE A 805 -31.67 53.29 19.85
N GLN A 806 -31.17 52.34 19.05
CA GLN A 806 -31.69 52.02 17.72
C GLN A 806 -33.16 51.53 17.78
N ILE A 807 -33.50 50.64 18.72
CA ILE A 807 -34.89 50.18 18.94
C ILE A 807 -35.81 51.36 19.23
N LEU A 808 -35.44 52.22 20.19
CA LEU A 808 -36.26 53.37 20.60
C LEU A 808 -36.37 54.42 19.50
N THR A 809 -35.28 54.68 18.77
CA THR A 809 -35.26 55.61 17.63
C THR A 809 -36.16 55.11 16.50
N ASN A 810 -36.21 53.81 16.24
CA ASN A 810 -37.13 53.21 15.26
C ASN A 810 -38.60 53.39 15.66
N PHE A 811 -38.94 53.25 16.94
CA PHE A 811 -40.30 53.52 17.42
C PHE A 811 -40.66 55.01 17.39
N LEU A 812 -39.79 55.87 17.90
CA LEU A 812 -40.00 57.32 17.93
C LEU A 812 -40.10 57.92 16.54
N SER A 813 -39.23 57.53 15.60
CA SER A 813 -39.28 58.05 14.23
C SER A 813 -40.57 57.63 13.50
N ASN A 814 -41.07 56.41 13.71
CA ASN A 814 -42.37 55.99 13.22
C ASN A 814 -43.50 56.82 13.86
N ALA A 815 -43.50 56.97 15.18
CA ALA A 815 -44.51 57.73 15.91
C ALA A 815 -44.58 59.21 15.46
N ILE A 816 -43.43 59.86 15.26
CA ILE A 816 -43.34 61.24 14.75
C ILE A 816 -43.93 61.34 13.34
N LYS A 817 -43.55 60.40 12.46
CA LYS A 817 -43.95 60.41 11.05
C LYS A 817 -45.47 60.29 10.85
N TYR A 818 -46.14 59.51 11.70
CA TYR A 818 -47.57 59.22 11.59
C TYR A 818 -48.46 60.10 12.47
N SER A 819 -47.89 60.90 13.36
CA SER A 819 -48.64 61.88 14.16
C SER A 819 -49.00 63.14 13.35
N PRO A 820 -50.16 63.77 13.62
CA PRO A 820 -50.51 65.07 13.03
C PRO A 820 -49.71 66.23 13.66
N GLU A 821 -49.60 67.36 12.96
CA GLU A 821 -48.93 68.56 13.49
C GLU A 821 -49.56 69.00 14.82
N GLY A 822 -48.72 69.34 15.81
CA GLY A 822 -49.15 69.74 17.16
C GLY A 822 -49.44 68.59 18.13
N ALA A 823 -49.42 67.33 17.67
CA ALA A 823 -49.60 66.18 18.55
C ALA A 823 -48.40 65.95 19.48
N ALA A 824 -48.63 65.19 20.56
CA ALA A 824 -47.57 64.73 21.45
C ALA A 824 -47.29 63.24 21.23
N VAL A 825 -46.01 62.89 21.09
CA VAL A 825 -45.53 61.49 21.11
C VAL A 825 -44.93 61.23 22.49
N ILE A 826 -45.37 60.16 23.14
CA ILE A 826 -45.06 59.86 24.53
C ILE A 826 -44.20 58.60 24.60
N LEU A 827 -43.03 58.67 25.23
CA LEU A 827 -42.21 57.50 25.57
C LEU A 827 -42.35 57.19 27.07
N ASP A 828 -43.00 56.09 27.38
CA ASP A 828 -43.19 55.57 28.74
C ASP A 828 -42.17 54.47 29.03
N VAL A 829 -41.56 54.53 30.22
CA VAL A 829 -40.70 53.46 30.73
C VAL A 829 -41.25 52.97 32.05
N GLU A 830 -41.61 51.69 32.11
CA GLU A 830 -42.10 51.03 33.32
C GLU A 830 -41.39 49.70 33.55
N ARG A 831 -41.34 49.28 34.82
CA ARG A 831 -40.84 47.95 35.18
C ARG A 831 -42.03 47.01 35.39
N GLN A 832 -42.07 45.92 34.65
CA GLN A 832 -43.02 44.83 34.84
C GLN A 832 -42.24 43.57 35.23
N ASN A 833 -42.27 43.20 36.51
CA ASN A 833 -41.50 42.07 37.08
C ASN A 833 -39.97 42.21 36.84
N ASP A 834 -39.36 41.21 36.19
CA ASP A 834 -37.95 41.17 35.79
C ASP A 834 -37.70 41.78 34.39
N MET A 835 -38.69 42.47 33.82
CA MET A 835 -38.60 43.13 32.52
C MET A 835 -38.79 44.64 32.66
N ILE A 836 -38.06 45.40 31.84
CA ILE A 836 -38.21 46.85 31.67
C ILE A 836 -38.89 47.06 30.32
N ARG A 837 -40.07 47.68 30.35
CA ARG A 837 -40.88 47.96 29.17
C ARG A 837 -40.71 49.40 28.73
N PHE A 838 -40.34 49.57 27.47
CA PHE A 838 -40.31 50.84 26.76
C PHE A 838 -41.51 50.88 25.82
N SER A 839 -42.40 51.87 25.99
CA SER A 839 -43.59 52.05 25.16
C SER A 839 -43.55 53.43 24.50
N VAL A 840 -43.79 53.50 23.19
CA VAL A 840 -43.88 54.76 22.44
C VAL A 840 -45.28 54.86 21.86
N THR A 841 -46.02 55.90 22.28
CA THR A 841 -47.41 56.14 21.89
C THR A 841 -47.52 57.37 20.99
N ASP A 842 -48.17 57.21 19.84
CA ASP A 842 -48.51 58.27 18.89
C ASP A 842 -50.01 58.58 18.84
N SER A 843 -50.37 59.71 18.22
CA SER A 843 -51.76 60.11 17.97
C SER A 843 -52.13 60.03 16.47
N GLY A 844 -51.53 59.08 15.76
CA GLY A 844 -51.71 58.87 14.33
C GLY A 844 -53.02 58.14 13.97
N PRO A 845 -53.16 57.73 12.71
CA PRO A 845 -54.40 57.11 12.20
C PRO A 845 -54.70 55.72 12.78
N GLY A 846 -53.77 55.12 13.53
CA GLY A 846 -53.87 53.74 14.00
C GLY A 846 -53.70 52.71 12.86
N ILE A 847 -53.59 51.44 13.25
CA ILE A 847 -53.30 50.31 12.35
C ILE A 847 -54.44 49.27 12.50
N PRO A 848 -55.11 48.88 11.41
CA PRO A 848 -56.14 47.84 11.45
C PRO A 848 -55.61 46.51 12.01
N GLU A 849 -56.39 45.82 12.84
CA GLU A 849 -56.00 44.54 13.46
C GLU A 849 -55.56 43.49 12.43
N SER A 850 -56.22 43.46 11.26
CA SER A 850 -55.88 42.61 10.12
C SER A 850 -54.49 42.89 9.51
N GLU A 851 -53.88 44.03 9.80
CA GLU A 851 -52.59 44.44 9.24
C GLU A 851 -51.45 44.39 10.25
N GLN A 852 -51.76 44.32 11.56
CA GLN A 852 -50.75 44.35 12.62
C GLN A 852 -49.76 43.16 12.58
N HIS A 853 -50.19 41.99 12.12
CA HIS A 853 -49.32 40.81 11.99
C HIS A 853 -48.24 40.97 10.89
N LYS A 854 -48.46 41.86 9.92
CA LYS A 854 -47.54 42.11 8.79
C LYS A 854 -46.42 43.09 9.14
N LEU A 855 -46.56 43.85 10.23
CA LEU A 855 -45.60 44.90 10.62
C LEU A 855 -44.18 44.38 10.89
N TRP A 856 -44.06 43.12 11.28
CA TRP A 856 -42.78 42.49 11.63
C TRP A 856 -42.11 41.77 10.45
N GLY A 857 -42.74 41.75 9.27
CA GLY A 857 -42.21 41.13 8.07
C GLY A 857 -41.11 41.97 7.40
N LYS A 858 -40.10 41.30 6.84
CA LYS A 858 -39.00 41.96 6.10
C LYS A 858 -39.55 42.62 4.84
N PHE A 859 -39.19 43.89 4.61
CA PHE A 859 -39.59 44.70 3.45
C PHE A 859 -41.11 44.92 3.32
N GLN A 860 -41.88 44.73 4.40
CA GLN A 860 -43.33 44.95 4.37
C GLN A 860 -43.69 46.41 4.69
N GLN A 861 -44.58 47.00 3.89
CA GLN A 861 -45.18 48.32 4.10
C GLN A 861 -46.71 48.19 3.95
N LEU A 862 -47.47 48.87 4.78
CA LEU A 862 -48.94 48.92 4.69
C LEU A 862 -49.37 49.90 3.57
N ASP A 863 -50.59 49.73 3.06
CA ASP A 863 -51.07 50.08 1.69
C ASP A 863 -50.71 51.46 1.09
N SER A 864 -50.74 51.48 -0.26
CA SER A 864 -49.89 52.26 -1.17
C SER A 864 -50.42 53.63 -1.66
N SER A 865 -51.50 54.17 -1.07
CA SER A 865 -52.15 55.40 -1.58
C SER A 865 -51.70 56.72 -0.93
N ASP A 866 -51.20 56.72 0.32
CA ASP A 866 -50.67 57.92 1.01
C ASP A 866 -49.13 57.89 1.21
N THR A 867 -48.49 56.77 0.87
CA THR A 867 -47.08 56.48 1.20
C THR A 867 -46.07 57.17 0.29
N ARG A 868 -46.51 57.77 -0.83
CA ARG A 868 -45.59 58.51 -1.74
C ARG A 868 -45.04 59.80 -1.13
N GLN A 869 -45.66 60.34 -0.07
CA GLN A 869 -45.18 61.55 0.61
C GLN A 869 -44.35 61.27 1.88
N LYS A 870 -44.35 60.06 2.44
CA LYS A 870 -43.68 59.74 3.72
C LYS A 870 -42.95 58.38 3.62
N GLY A 871 -41.74 58.37 3.05
CA GLY A 871 -40.97 57.15 2.73
C GLY A 871 -40.45 56.30 3.92
N GLY A 872 -40.11 55.03 3.67
CA GLY A 872 -39.51 54.05 4.62
C GLY A 872 -38.89 52.84 3.89
N THR A 873 -38.12 51.98 4.57
CA THR A 873 -37.45 50.78 3.98
C THR A 873 -38.17 49.46 4.26
N GLY A 874 -39.10 49.44 5.23
CA GLY A 874 -39.78 48.21 5.67
C GLY A 874 -38.88 47.22 6.45
N LEU A 875 -37.67 47.64 6.85
CA LEU A 875 -36.73 46.79 7.61
C LEU A 875 -36.67 47.13 9.11
N GLY A 876 -36.98 48.38 9.49
CA GLY A 876 -36.76 48.88 10.86
C GLY A 876 -37.46 48.07 11.95
N LEU A 877 -38.74 47.72 11.76
CA LEU A 877 -39.49 46.94 12.76
C LEU A 877 -39.04 45.46 12.81
N ALA A 878 -38.65 44.88 11.69
CA ALA A 878 -38.10 43.52 11.64
C ALA A 878 -36.73 43.43 12.36
N ILE A 879 -35.89 44.46 12.21
CA ILE A 879 -34.62 44.59 12.94
C ILE A 879 -34.87 44.83 14.42
N THR A 880 -35.80 45.73 14.76
CA THR A 880 -36.21 45.96 16.16
C THR A 880 -36.64 44.66 16.84
N LYS A 881 -37.46 43.83 16.17
CA LYS A 881 -37.85 42.52 16.69
C LYS A 881 -36.65 41.61 16.93
N GLY A 882 -35.77 41.45 15.94
CA GLY A 882 -34.57 40.61 16.09
C GLY A 882 -33.60 41.10 17.17
N LEU A 883 -33.44 42.42 17.32
CA LEU A 883 -32.61 43.01 18.38
C LEU A 883 -33.22 42.79 19.77
N VAL A 884 -34.53 42.93 19.92
CA VAL A 884 -35.22 42.68 21.20
C VAL A 884 -35.15 41.20 21.59
N GLU A 885 -35.38 40.29 20.65
CA GLU A 885 -35.28 38.84 20.87
C GLU A 885 -33.85 38.41 21.24
N GLN A 886 -32.82 38.98 20.60
CA GLN A 886 -31.41 38.75 20.97
C GLN A 886 -31.04 39.27 22.36
N HIS A 887 -31.71 40.31 22.85
CA HIS A 887 -31.59 40.77 24.24
C HIS A 887 -32.39 39.90 25.23
N GLY A 888 -33.02 38.82 24.78
CA GLY A 888 -33.90 37.96 25.60
C GLY A 888 -35.24 38.61 25.92
N GLY A 889 -35.65 39.61 25.13
CA GLY A 889 -36.85 40.40 25.32
C GLY A 889 -38.00 40.04 24.38
N THR A 890 -39.12 40.75 24.52
CA THR A 890 -40.27 40.63 23.60
C THR A 890 -40.74 42.00 23.11
N VAL A 891 -41.36 42.03 21.93
CA VAL A 891 -41.81 43.27 21.28
C VAL A 891 -43.24 43.13 20.80
N GLY A 892 -44.00 44.22 20.79
CA GLY A 892 -45.35 44.22 20.26
C GLY A 892 -45.91 45.60 19.92
N VAL A 893 -47.18 45.60 19.54
CA VAL A 893 -47.92 46.80 19.14
C VAL A 893 -49.34 46.72 19.68
N ALA A 894 -49.89 47.84 20.11
CA ALA A 894 -51.30 48.02 20.42
C ALA A 894 -51.78 49.23 19.62
N SER A 895 -52.78 49.04 18.75
CA SER A 895 -53.26 50.13 17.89
C SER A 895 -54.78 50.06 17.72
N THR A 896 -55.41 51.23 17.63
CA THR A 896 -56.84 51.35 17.31
C THR A 896 -57.00 52.42 16.24
N VAL A 897 -57.71 52.08 15.16
CA VAL A 897 -57.94 53.00 14.04
C VAL A 897 -58.60 54.29 14.55
N GLY A 898 -58.00 55.44 14.20
CA GLY A 898 -58.41 56.78 14.60
C GLY A 898 -57.98 57.22 16.01
N LYS A 899 -57.29 56.38 16.79
CA LYS A 899 -56.86 56.70 18.17
C LYS A 899 -55.34 56.69 18.39
N GLY A 900 -54.56 56.30 17.38
CA GLY A 900 -53.10 56.21 17.47
C GLY A 900 -52.57 54.79 17.69
N THR A 901 -51.24 54.67 17.74
CA THR A 901 -50.52 53.40 17.93
C THR A 901 -49.53 53.50 19.08
N THR A 902 -49.42 52.41 19.84
CA THR A 902 -48.38 52.20 20.86
C THR A 902 -47.51 51.02 20.47
N PHE A 903 -46.25 51.28 20.14
CA PHE A 903 -45.22 50.23 20.01
C PHE A 903 -44.51 50.03 21.33
N TRP A 904 -44.19 48.79 21.69
CA TRP A 904 -43.53 48.50 22.95
C TRP A 904 -42.47 47.40 22.83
N ALA A 905 -41.41 47.49 23.64
CA ALA A 905 -40.36 46.47 23.78
C ALA A 905 -40.06 46.22 25.26
N GLU A 906 -39.94 44.96 25.66
CA GLU A 906 -39.64 44.50 27.00
C GLU A 906 -38.26 43.86 27.04
N LEU A 907 -37.36 44.34 27.93
CA LEU A 907 -35.98 43.87 28.05
C LEU A 907 -35.67 43.39 29.50
N PRO A 908 -34.88 42.32 29.71
CA PRO A 908 -34.60 41.79 31.06
C PRO A 908 -33.78 42.72 31.97
N SER A 909 -34.19 42.89 33.23
CA SER A 909 -33.66 43.87 34.19
C SER A 909 -32.41 43.43 34.98
N GLY A 910 -31.61 42.47 34.47
CA GLY A 910 -30.62 41.69 35.24
C GLY A 910 -29.73 42.49 36.21
N ALA A 911 -29.78 42.14 37.50
CA ALA A 911 -29.02 42.77 38.58
C ALA A 911 -27.89 41.89 39.15
N LYS A 912 -26.79 42.58 39.53
CA LYS A 912 -25.61 42.25 40.37
C LYS A 912 -24.33 41.72 39.69
N SER A 913 -23.36 42.64 39.64
CA SER A 913 -21.89 42.50 39.42
C SER A 913 -21.20 41.58 40.45
N PRO A 914 -20.06 40.92 40.13
CA PRO A 914 -18.74 41.55 40.29
C PRO A 914 -17.61 41.16 39.30
N ARG A 915 -16.83 42.19 38.94
CA ARG A 915 -15.35 42.25 38.75
C ARG A 915 -14.67 41.44 37.63
N THR A 916 -14.40 42.15 36.53
CA THR A 916 -13.34 41.84 35.56
C THR A 916 -11.99 42.32 36.11
N THR A 917 -11.02 41.41 36.25
CA THR A 917 -9.65 41.72 36.66
C THR A 917 -8.88 42.33 35.49
N SER A 918 -8.78 43.65 35.53
CA SER A 918 -7.87 44.49 34.77
C SER A 918 -6.41 44.28 35.23
N GLN A 919 -5.67 43.36 34.60
CA GLN A 919 -4.23 43.22 34.88
C GLN A 919 -3.30 43.25 33.65
N ASP A 920 -3.76 42.90 32.43
CA ASP A 920 -2.88 42.98 31.24
C ASP A 920 -2.91 44.34 30.51
N LEU A 921 -3.98 45.13 30.70
CA LEU A 921 -4.12 46.47 30.08
C LEU A 921 -3.24 47.56 30.73
N ARG A 922 -2.57 47.27 31.85
CA ARG A 922 -1.74 48.27 32.55
C ARG A 922 -0.31 48.40 32.02
N ALA A 923 0.19 47.46 31.21
CA ALA A 923 1.58 47.47 30.77
C ALA A 923 1.88 48.48 29.64
N PHE A 924 0.87 48.83 28.83
CA PHE A 924 1.05 49.73 27.68
C PHE A 924 0.57 51.17 27.91
N ALA A 925 -0.31 51.40 28.89
CA ALA A 925 -1.00 52.68 29.14
C ALA A 925 -0.12 53.86 29.61
N LEU A 926 1.21 53.74 29.57
CA LEU A 926 2.16 54.77 30.07
C LEU A 926 3.39 54.99 29.16
N ALA A 927 3.45 54.40 27.96
CA ALA A 927 4.58 54.62 27.05
C ALA A 927 4.41 55.96 26.30
N ARG A 928 5.19 56.97 26.70
CA ARG A 928 5.27 58.27 26.02
C ARG A 928 6.16 58.18 24.77
N VAL A 929 5.61 58.57 23.63
CA VAL A 929 6.23 58.58 22.30
C VAL A 929 6.32 60.03 21.83
N LEU A 930 7.48 60.45 21.28
CA LEU A 930 7.64 61.77 20.68
C LEU A 930 7.43 61.66 19.17
N MET A 931 6.58 62.49 18.59
CA MET A 931 6.40 62.61 17.14
C MET A 931 6.87 63.99 16.69
N VAL A 932 7.82 64.04 15.76
CA VAL A 932 8.37 65.27 15.17
C VAL A 932 7.85 65.38 13.73
N GLU A 933 6.81 66.20 13.54
CA GLU A 933 6.04 66.33 12.29
C GLU A 933 5.31 67.67 12.25
N ASP A 934 5.41 68.40 11.13
CA ASP A 934 4.79 69.73 10.95
C ASP A 934 3.35 69.69 10.42
N ASP A 935 2.93 68.59 9.78
CA ASP A 935 1.57 68.42 9.26
C ASP A 935 0.52 68.22 10.37
N GLU A 936 -0.36 69.23 10.55
CA GLU A 936 -1.42 69.23 11.57
C GLU A 936 -2.50 68.16 11.34
N GLN A 937 -2.73 67.75 10.09
CA GLN A 937 -3.71 66.71 9.77
C GLN A 937 -3.14 65.32 10.07
N LEU A 938 -1.88 65.08 9.69
CA LEU A 938 -1.20 63.81 9.94
C LEU A 938 -1.00 63.56 11.45
N THR A 939 -0.58 64.59 12.19
CA THR A 939 -0.42 64.54 13.65
C THR A 939 -1.74 64.24 14.38
N LYS A 940 -2.87 64.82 13.95
CA LYS A 940 -4.20 64.52 14.52
C LYS A 940 -4.64 63.09 14.22
N LEU A 941 -4.37 62.59 13.01
CA LEU A 941 -4.69 61.22 12.60
C LEU A 941 -3.89 60.21 13.43
N VAL A 942 -2.56 60.35 13.45
CA VAL A 942 -1.64 59.44 14.17
C VAL A 942 -1.93 59.44 15.67
N ARG A 943 -2.18 60.61 16.27
CA ARG A 943 -2.58 60.72 17.68
C ARG A 943 -3.92 60.03 17.96
N SER A 944 -4.89 60.11 17.06
CA SER A 944 -6.19 59.43 17.22
C SER A 944 -6.08 57.90 17.12
N VAL A 945 -5.24 57.39 16.22
CA VAL A 945 -5.01 55.96 16.01
C VAL A 945 -4.27 55.36 17.21
N LEU A 946 -3.14 55.95 17.60
CA LEU A 946 -2.25 55.36 18.61
C LEU A 946 -2.72 55.59 20.06
N LYS A 947 -3.54 56.62 20.32
CA LYS A 947 -4.15 56.84 21.65
C LYS A 947 -5.19 55.76 21.98
N LYS A 948 -5.87 55.20 20.98
CA LYS A 948 -6.76 54.03 21.18
C LYS A 948 -5.99 52.78 21.58
N GLU A 949 -4.73 52.67 21.14
CA GLU A 949 -3.83 51.55 21.42
C GLU A 949 -3.00 51.73 22.71
N GLY A 950 -3.24 52.82 23.46
CA GLY A 950 -2.65 53.05 24.77
C GLY A 950 -1.33 53.80 24.79
N PHE A 951 -0.84 54.31 23.66
CA PHE A 951 0.33 55.19 23.59
C PHE A 951 -0.04 56.65 23.87
N ASP A 952 0.83 57.37 24.58
CA ASP A 952 0.68 58.81 24.80
C ASP A 952 1.68 59.57 23.91
N ILE A 953 1.19 60.49 23.09
CA ILE A 953 1.98 61.09 22.00
C ILE A 953 2.12 62.59 22.20
N GLU A 954 3.35 63.00 22.47
CA GLU A 954 3.79 64.39 22.41
C GLU A 954 4.25 64.75 21.01
N ILE A 955 3.93 65.97 20.57
CA ILE A 955 4.12 66.38 19.18
C ILE A 955 4.99 67.62 19.15
N ALA A 956 6.12 67.53 18.47
CA ALA A 956 6.95 68.66 18.06
C ALA A 956 6.68 68.97 16.59
N ARG A 957 6.42 70.23 16.24
CA ARG A 957 6.17 70.66 14.86
C ARG A 957 7.43 71.07 14.11
N ASN A 958 8.55 71.20 14.82
CA ASN A 958 9.86 71.57 14.28
C ASN A 958 10.96 70.99 15.19
N LEU A 959 12.21 71.08 14.75
CA LEU A 959 13.37 70.54 15.47
C LEU A 959 13.68 71.30 16.77
N GLU A 960 13.38 72.59 16.83
CA GLU A 960 13.53 73.41 18.05
C GLU A 960 12.57 72.95 19.17
N GLU A 961 11.29 72.74 18.86
CA GLU A 961 10.26 72.20 19.78
C GLU A 961 10.59 70.76 20.19
N ALA A 962 11.19 69.98 19.28
CA ALA A 962 11.67 68.63 19.60
C ALA A 962 12.81 68.66 20.64
N ASP A 963 13.74 69.62 20.53
CA ASP A 963 14.83 69.80 21.50
C ASP A 963 14.31 70.26 22.86
N GLU A 964 13.32 71.15 22.91
CA GLU A 964 12.65 71.56 24.15
C GLU A 964 11.95 70.38 24.83
N LEU A 965 11.15 69.61 24.09
CA LEU A 965 10.43 68.44 24.63
C LEU A 965 11.37 67.33 25.12
N LEU A 966 12.52 67.14 24.46
CA LEU A 966 13.54 66.19 24.90
C LEU A 966 14.28 66.62 26.18
N LEU A 967 14.27 67.91 26.52
CA LEU A 967 14.72 68.39 27.83
C LEU A 967 13.67 68.15 28.93
N GLU A 968 12.38 68.15 28.58
CA GLU A 968 11.27 67.97 29.52
C GLU A 968 10.94 66.49 29.82
N PHE A 969 11.08 65.59 28.84
CA PHE A 969 10.87 64.16 29.06
C PHE A 969 11.68 63.28 28.10
N THR A 970 11.97 62.05 28.52
CA THR A 970 12.63 61.05 27.70
C THR A 970 11.59 60.12 27.04
N PRO A 971 11.38 60.18 25.71
CA PRO A 971 10.45 59.28 25.02
C PRO A 971 10.97 57.85 24.98
N LYS A 972 10.06 56.87 24.98
CA LYS A 972 10.41 55.44 24.81
C LYS A 972 10.61 55.03 23.36
N ALA A 973 10.01 55.78 22.44
CA ALA A 973 10.23 55.69 21.00
C ALA A 973 9.96 57.07 20.38
N MET A 974 10.55 57.33 19.22
CA MET A 974 10.37 58.57 18.47
C MET A 974 9.86 58.27 17.06
N ILE A 975 9.01 59.14 16.53
CA ILE A 975 8.61 59.18 15.12
C ILE A 975 9.17 60.50 14.56
N LEU A 976 9.92 60.45 13.47
CA LEU A 976 10.65 61.60 12.94
C LEU A 976 10.41 61.78 11.45
N ASP A 977 9.84 62.92 11.04
CA ASP A 977 9.86 63.31 9.63
C ASP A 977 11.26 63.77 9.20
N VAL A 978 11.63 63.42 7.97
CA VAL A 978 12.88 63.85 7.34
C VAL A 978 12.82 65.34 6.97
N ASN A 979 11.66 65.84 6.53
CA ASN A 979 11.50 67.20 6.00
C ASN A 979 10.71 68.06 6.99
N LEU A 980 11.41 68.83 7.82
CA LEU A 980 10.81 69.73 8.81
C LEU A 980 11.06 71.20 8.43
N PRO A 981 10.21 72.14 8.85
CA PRO A 981 10.26 73.54 8.42
C PRO A 981 11.56 74.28 8.82
N ASP A 982 12.28 73.81 9.83
CA ASP A 982 13.50 74.40 10.37
C ASP A 982 14.78 73.57 10.11
N GLY A 983 14.67 72.47 9.37
CA GLY A 983 15.84 71.69 8.94
C GLY A 983 15.55 70.23 8.55
N ASN A 984 16.63 69.48 8.26
CA ASN A 984 16.54 68.06 7.95
C ASN A 984 16.59 67.20 9.23
N GLY A 985 15.53 66.42 9.47
CA GLY A 985 15.38 65.60 10.68
C GLY A 985 16.50 64.56 10.85
N LEU A 986 16.97 63.95 9.76
CA LEU A 986 18.05 62.95 9.82
C LEU A 986 19.40 63.59 10.20
N GLN A 987 19.70 64.79 9.71
CA GLN A 987 20.91 65.52 10.11
C GLN A 987 20.85 65.93 11.58
N TRP A 988 19.67 66.31 12.08
CA TRP A 988 19.47 66.61 13.49
C TRP A 988 19.65 65.37 14.37
N LEU A 989 19.06 64.23 14.01
CA LEU A 989 19.23 62.97 14.71
C LEU A 989 20.71 62.56 14.79
N LYS A 990 21.45 62.71 13.68
CA LYS A 990 22.90 62.42 13.62
C LYS A 990 23.71 63.32 14.56
N ARG A 991 23.40 64.62 14.64
CA ARG A 991 24.05 65.53 15.60
C ARG A 991 23.80 65.14 17.05
N LYS A 992 22.58 64.69 17.38
CA LYS A 992 22.22 64.21 18.72
C LYS A 992 22.88 62.88 19.07
N GLN A 993 23.22 62.07 18.07
CA GLN A 993 23.98 60.83 18.25
C GLN A 993 25.49 61.05 18.47
N THR A 994 26.07 62.15 17.98
CA THR A 994 27.53 62.39 18.03
C THR A 994 27.99 63.42 19.08
N GLY A 995 27.10 63.88 19.97
CA GLY A 995 27.44 64.83 21.04
C GLY A 995 27.99 64.17 22.32
N ASP A 996 28.36 64.98 23.32
CA ASP A 996 28.90 64.51 24.62
C ASP A 996 27.94 63.57 25.39
N HIS A 997 26.65 63.60 25.06
CA HIS A 997 25.62 62.69 25.55
C HIS A 997 24.84 62.10 24.36
N PRO A 998 25.25 60.94 23.83
CA PRO A 998 24.64 60.37 22.63
C PRO A 998 23.20 59.92 22.88
N PHE A 999 22.29 60.43 22.05
CA PHE A 999 20.85 60.14 22.09
C PHE A 999 20.58 58.70 21.63
N THR A 1000 19.84 57.90 22.42
CA THR A 1000 19.65 56.44 22.20
C THR A 1000 18.21 55.99 22.02
N VAL A 1001 17.25 56.90 21.82
CA VAL A 1001 15.82 56.57 21.72
C VAL A 1001 15.48 55.94 20.36
N PRO A 1002 14.92 54.71 20.32
CA PRO A 1002 14.50 54.05 19.09
C PRO A 1002 13.60 54.96 18.22
N THR A 1003 13.99 55.19 16.97
CA THR A 1003 13.38 56.18 16.08
C THR A 1003 12.82 55.53 14.82
N VAL A 1004 11.54 55.74 14.54
CA VAL A 1004 10.87 55.39 13.27
C VAL A 1004 10.87 56.63 12.38
N VAL A 1005 11.45 56.53 11.19
CA VAL A 1005 11.56 57.66 10.25
C VAL A 1005 10.37 57.68 9.29
N LEU A 1006 9.76 58.84 9.09
CA LEU A 1006 8.73 59.10 8.08
C LEU A 1006 9.36 59.81 6.89
N SER A 1007 9.21 59.29 5.66
CA SER A 1007 9.79 59.91 4.46
C SER A 1007 8.80 59.94 3.28
N GLY A 1008 8.94 60.96 2.43
CA GLY A 1008 8.29 61.05 1.11
C GLY A 1008 9.14 60.57 -0.07
N VAL A 1009 10.36 60.08 0.15
CA VAL A 1009 11.32 59.62 -0.88
C VAL A 1009 11.89 58.24 -0.53
N ASP A 1010 12.29 57.45 -1.54
CA ASP A 1010 12.84 56.09 -1.41
C ASP A 1010 14.11 56.01 -0.52
N LYS A 1011 14.30 54.83 0.09
CA LYS A 1011 15.31 54.53 1.13
C LYS A 1011 16.74 54.90 0.69
N ASN A 1012 17.45 55.69 1.50
CA ASN A 1012 18.87 55.98 1.29
C ASN A 1012 19.76 54.98 2.08
N PRO A 1013 20.51 54.08 1.41
CA PRO A 1013 21.21 52.96 2.06
C PRO A 1013 22.32 53.37 3.05
N GLU A 1014 22.94 54.53 2.85
CA GLU A 1014 24.09 54.97 3.66
C GLU A 1014 23.73 55.40 5.10
N LEU A 1015 22.44 55.57 5.40
CA LEU A 1015 21.95 55.99 6.72
C LEU A 1015 21.21 54.87 7.47
N PHE A 1016 20.99 53.72 6.83
CA PHE A 1016 20.34 52.54 7.41
C PHE A 1016 21.38 51.71 8.19
N GLY A 1017 21.10 51.43 9.48
CA GLY A 1017 21.98 50.61 10.31
C GLY A 1017 22.71 51.31 11.47
N THR A 1018 22.36 52.56 11.79
CA THR A 1018 22.73 53.11 13.12
C THR A 1018 21.86 52.45 14.20
N ALA A 1019 22.42 52.17 15.39
CA ALA A 1019 21.81 51.33 16.45
C ALA A 1019 20.45 51.79 17.02
N ILE A 1020 19.87 52.87 16.47
CA ILE A 1020 18.75 53.62 17.04
C ILE A 1020 17.64 53.87 16.01
N ILE A 1021 17.89 53.78 14.69
CA ILE A 1021 16.81 53.88 13.68
C ILE A 1021 16.15 52.49 13.58
N PHE A 1022 14.89 52.41 13.99
CA PHE A 1022 14.15 51.17 14.17
C PHE A 1022 13.42 50.73 12.90
N ASP A 1023 12.81 51.68 12.19
CA ASP A 1023 12.09 51.41 10.95
C ASP A 1023 11.94 52.70 10.10
N TRP A 1024 11.60 52.54 8.83
CA TRP A 1024 11.41 53.63 7.87
C TRP A 1024 10.10 53.45 7.10
N LEU A 1025 9.15 54.36 7.34
CA LEU A 1025 7.80 54.31 6.78
C LEU A 1025 7.59 55.39 5.70
N ALA A 1026 7.00 55.01 4.58
CA ALA A 1026 6.63 55.92 3.51
C ALA A 1026 5.28 56.58 3.80
N LYS A 1027 5.13 57.88 3.46
CA LYS A 1027 3.82 58.57 3.49
C LYS A 1027 3.05 58.25 2.18
N PRO A 1028 1.73 57.94 2.20
CA PRO A 1028 0.81 57.95 3.33
C PRO A 1028 0.94 56.71 4.24
N LEU A 1029 0.76 56.91 5.55
CA LEU A 1029 0.98 55.89 6.58
C LEU A 1029 -0.17 54.86 6.63
N GLU A 1030 0.19 53.58 6.75
CA GLU A 1030 -0.75 52.50 7.07
C GLU A 1030 -0.80 52.26 8.60
N ASP A 1031 -1.99 52.42 9.20
CA ASP A 1031 -2.24 52.36 10.65
C ASP A 1031 -1.57 51.14 11.32
N LYS A 1032 -1.71 49.95 10.72
CA LYS A 1032 -1.18 48.69 11.28
C LYS A 1032 0.34 48.58 11.22
N LYS A 1033 0.99 49.15 10.18
CA LYS A 1033 2.45 49.12 10.05
C LYS A 1033 3.10 50.03 11.09
N LEU A 1034 2.55 51.23 11.26
CA LEU A 1034 2.99 52.18 12.28
C LEU A 1034 2.82 51.61 13.70
N GLU A 1035 1.67 50.99 13.97
CA GLU A 1035 1.41 50.32 15.26
C GLU A 1035 2.44 49.23 15.55
N ARG A 1036 2.74 48.37 14.57
CA ARG A 1036 3.68 47.24 14.73
C ARG A 1036 5.10 47.75 14.97
N ALA A 1037 5.57 48.69 14.16
CA ALA A 1037 6.90 49.30 14.30
C ALA A 1037 7.10 49.92 15.69
N LEU A 1038 6.08 50.64 16.21
CA LEU A 1038 6.14 51.24 17.54
C LEU A 1038 6.03 50.24 18.68
N ARG A 1039 5.16 49.22 18.59
CA ARG A 1039 5.07 48.15 19.61
C ARG A 1039 6.39 47.40 19.74
N PHE A 1040 7.10 47.17 18.63
CA PHE A 1040 8.42 46.54 18.62
C PHE A 1040 9.52 47.48 19.13
N ALA A 1041 9.53 48.75 18.72
CA ALA A 1041 10.45 49.77 19.22
C ALA A 1041 10.35 49.94 20.75
N VAL A 1042 9.13 49.90 21.30
CA VAL A 1042 8.88 50.02 22.76
C VAL A 1042 9.17 48.72 23.52
N ARG A 1043 9.13 47.55 22.87
CA ARG A 1043 9.46 46.24 23.47
C ARG A 1043 10.97 46.02 23.63
N ASN A 1044 11.80 46.61 22.77
CA ASN A 1044 13.21 46.31 22.75
C ASN A 1044 13.98 47.01 23.88
N LYS A 1045 14.30 46.27 24.95
CA LYS A 1045 15.23 46.71 25.99
C LYS A 1045 16.67 46.55 25.50
N GLY A 1046 17.15 47.47 24.68
CA GLY A 1046 18.55 47.93 24.60
C GLY A 1046 19.77 46.98 24.55
N SER A 1047 19.70 45.64 24.53
CA SER A 1047 20.93 44.80 24.51
C SER A 1047 20.79 43.27 24.25
N GLN A 1048 19.66 42.74 23.78
CA GLN A 1048 19.53 41.28 23.58
C GLN A 1048 19.79 40.86 22.12
N LYS A 1049 20.65 39.85 21.90
CA LYS A 1049 20.93 39.24 20.59
C LYS A 1049 19.67 38.56 20.05
N VAL A 1050 19.43 38.66 18.75
CA VAL A 1050 18.29 38.02 18.06
C VAL A 1050 18.47 36.51 18.09
N LYS A 1051 17.49 35.75 18.57
CA LYS A 1051 17.58 34.30 18.75
C LYS A 1051 17.03 33.56 17.53
N VAL A 1052 17.84 32.69 16.93
CA VAL A 1052 17.44 31.85 15.78
C VAL A 1052 17.51 30.38 16.18
N LEU A 1053 16.37 29.68 16.16
CA LEU A 1053 16.29 28.25 16.43
C LEU A 1053 16.52 27.47 15.13
N VAL A 1054 17.59 26.67 15.06
CA VAL A 1054 17.93 25.78 13.93
C VAL A 1054 17.58 24.35 14.30
N VAL A 1055 16.67 23.75 13.52
CA VAL A 1055 16.17 22.38 13.72
C VAL A 1055 16.58 21.53 12.52
N GLU A 1056 17.56 20.66 12.72
CA GLU A 1056 18.21 19.85 11.68
C GLU A 1056 18.75 18.58 12.34
N ASP A 1057 18.49 17.38 11.81
CA ASP A 1057 18.97 16.13 12.41
C ASP A 1057 20.41 15.79 11.98
N ASP A 1058 20.77 16.07 10.72
CA ASP A 1058 22.13 15.87 10.22
C ASP A 1058 23.14 16.81 10.90
N ASN A 1059 24.13 16.22 11.60
CA ASN A 1059 25.11 16.99 12.36
C ASN A 1059 25.98 17.87 11.47
N SER A 1060 26.37 17.39 10.28
CA SER A 1060 27.20 18.15 9.35
C SER A 1060 26.48 19.37 8.77
N THR A 1061 25.20 19.23 8.40
CA THR A 1061 24.36 20.32 7.89
C THR A 1061 24.05 21.34 9.01
N ARG A 1062 23.77 20.87 10.23
CA ARG A 1062 23.50 21.74 11.37
C ARG A 1062 24.72 22.56 11.78
N GLU A 1063 25.90 21.94 11.81
CA GLU A 1063 27.18 22.63 12.06
C GLU A 1063 27.46 23.67 10.99
N LEU A 1064 27.20 23.36 9.72
CA LEU A 1064 27.35 24.29 8.61
C LEU A 1064 26.43 25.52 8.76
N ILE A 1065 25.11 25.31 8.93
CA ILE A 1065 24.14 26.41 9.11
C ILE A 1065 24.52 27.27 10.32
N THR A 1066 24.86 26.64 11.43
CA THR A 1066 25.28 27.33 12.65
C THR A 1066 26.56 28.14 12.44
N HIS A 1067 27.56 27.58 11.77
CA HIS A 1067 28.81 28.28 11.45
C HIS A 1067 28.57 29.51 10.58
N HIS A 1068 27.68 29.43 9.59
CA HIS A 1068 27.32 30.57 8.76
C HIS A 1068 26.53 31.65 9.51
N LEU A 1069 25.57 31.26 10.35
CA LEU A 1069 24.78 32.18 11.16
C LEU A 1069 25.60 32.84 12.28
N SER A 1070 26.60 32.15 12.82
CA SER A 1070 27.48 32.67 13.88
C SER A 1070 28.33 33.88 13.45
N ARG A 1071 28.43 34.15 12.14
CA ARG A 1071 29.08 35.34 11.56
C ARG A 1071 28.21 36.61 11.68
N PHE A 1072 26.98 36.48 12.18
CA PHE A 1072 26.02 37.56 12.38
C PHE A 1072 25.74 37.77 13.87
N PRO A 1073 25.21 38.93 14.29
CA PRO A 1073 24.83 39.21 15.69
C PRO A 1073 23.56 38.46 16.12
N VAL A 1074 23.44 37.18 15.79
CA VAL A 1074 22.36 36.27 16.19
C VAL A 1074 22.86 35.25 17.20
N GLU A 1075 22.00 34.84 18.11
CA GLU A 1075 22.22 33.70 19.01
C GLU A 1075 21.56 32.47 18.38
N VAL A 1076 22.37 31.51 17.93
CA VAL A 1076 21.88 30.28 17.31
C VAL A 1076 21.57 29.25 18.39
N ILE A 1077 20.34 28.74 18.40
CA ILE A 1077 19.88 27.68 19.29
C ILE A 1077 19.73 26.43 18.44
N GLU A 1078 20.42 25.35 18.79
CA GLU A 1078 20.44 24.12 17.99
C GLU A 1078 19.50 23.04 18.56
N ALA A 1079 18.74 22.40 17.68
CA ALA A 1079 17.95 21.23 17.96
C ALA A 1079 18.19 20.12 16.92
N SER A 1080 18.64 18.95 17.39
CA SER A 1080 18.86 17.75 16.56
C SER A 1080 17.60 16.90 16.37
N GLU A 1081 16.53 17.18 17.12
CA GLU A 1081 15.32 16.37 17.18
C GLU A 1081 14.09 17.26 17.40
N GLY A 1082 12.95 16.90 16.81
CA GLY A 1082 11.72 17.70 16.87
C GLY A 1082 11.15 17.92 18.27
N ALA A 1083 11.22 16.91 19.13
CA ALA A 1083 10.78 17.03 20.53
C ALA A 1083 11.62 18.05 21.32
N ARG A 1084 12.93 18.11 21.02
CA ARG A 1084 13.84 19.10 21.59
C ARG A 1084 13.57 20.49 21.03
N ALA A 1085 13.26 20.61 19.74
CA ALA A 1085 12.87 21.88 19.12
C ALA A 1085 11.63 22.50 19.76
N LEU A 1086 10.57 21.71 20.00
CA LEU A 1086 9.35 22.22 20.68
C LEU A 1086 9.60 22.65 22.13
N LYS A 1087 10.51 21.97 22.83
CA LYS A 1087 10.92 22.37 24.17
C LYS A 1087 11.70 23.69 24.13
N LEU A 1088 12.68 23.80 23.22
CA LEU A 1088 13.52 24.99 23.07
C LEU A 1088 12.74 26.21 22.57
N ALA A 1089 11.76 26.02 21.68
CA ALA A 1089 10.88 27.10 21.25
C ALA A 1089 10.11 27.74 22.42
N LYS A 1090 9.72 26.94 23.42
CA LYS A 1090 9.02 27.41 24.63
C LYS A 1090 9.96 27.99 25.69
N THR A 1091 11.18 27.50 25.79
CA THR A 1091 12.12 27.95 26.84
C THR A 1091 12.98 29.13 26.40
N GLU A 1092 13.34 29.18 25.12
CA GLU A 1092 14.28 30.15 24.59
C GLU A 1092 13.64 31.34 23.87
N ASN A 1093 12.36 31.23 23.47
CA ASN A 1093 11.59 32.25 22.78
C ASN A 1093 12.29 32.77 21.51
N PRO A 1094 12.48 31.93 20.48
CA PRO A 1094 13.21 32.33 19.28
C PRO A 1094 12.46 33.38 18.47
N ASP A 1095 13.21 34.31 17.89
CA ASP A 1095 12.72 35.36 16.99
C ASP A 1095 12.55 34.86 15.55
N LEU A 1096 13.25 33.78 15.17
CA LEU A 1096 13.13 33.08 13.89
C LEU A 1096 13.38 31.58 14.08
N ILE A 1097 12.67 30.73 13.33
CA ILE A 1097 12.90 29.29 13.31
C ILE A 1097 13.36 28.86 11.91
N ILE A 1098 14.44 28.09 11.81
CA ILE A 1098 14.86 27.36 10.60
C ILE A 1098 14.59 25.88 10.85
N LEU A 1099 13.81 25.26 9.98
CA LEU A 1099 13.28 23.92 10.18
C LEU A 1099 13.54 23.04 8.96
N ASP A 1100 14.32 21.98 9.12
CA ASP A 1100 14.23 20.83 8.23
C ASP A 1100 13.01 19.98 8.59
N ILE A 1101 12.31 19.54 7.57
CA ILE A 1101 11.13 18.68 7.66
C ILE A 1101 11.49 17.19 7.61
N GLY A 1102 12.71 16.84 7.17
CA GLY A 1102 13.21 15.47 7.07
C GLY A 1102 13.59 14.83 8.41
N ILE A 1103 13.47 15.57 9.52
CA ILE A 1103 13.85 15.10 10.85
C ILE A 1103 12.94 13.98 11.37
N PRO A 1104 13.45 13.06 12.21
CA PRO A 1104 12.63 12.00 12.82
C PRO A 1104 11.47 12.54 13.68
N PRO A 1105 10.39 11.76 13.87
CA PRO A 1105 9.19 12.19 14.59
C PRO A 1105 9.46 12.75 16.01
N PRO A 1106 8.80 13.85 16.43
CA PRO A 1106 7.82 14.61 15.66
C PRO A 1106 8.48 15.35 14.49
N ASP A 1107 7.91 15.16 13.30
CA ASP A 1107 8.43 15.69 12.04
C ASP A 1107 8.15 17.19 11.91
N GLY A 1108 8.70 17.82 10.86
CA GLY A 1108 8.55 19.27 10.64
C GLY A 1108 7.09 19.76 10.62
N PHE A 1109 6.15 18.97 10.11
CA PHE A 1109 4.73 19.31 10.09
C PHE A 1109 4.13 19.32 11.49
N SER A 1110 4.41 18.26 12.27
CA SER A 1110 3.94 18.12 13.64
C SER A 1110 4.45 19.26 14.54
N ILE A 1111 5.67 19.74 14.28
CA ILE A 1111 6.27 20.87 15.00
C ILE A 1111 5.51 22.17 14.66
N VAL A 1112 5.29 22.47 13.38
CA VAL A 1112 4.58 23.69 12.96
C VAL A 1112 3.14 23.71 13.49
N GLU A 1113 2.42 22.57 13.44
CA GLU A 1113 1.06 22.48 13.97
C GLU A 1113 1.02 22.74 15.49
N SER A 1114 2.00 22.20 16.22
CA SER A 1114 2.12 22.39 17.67
C SER A 1114 2.44 23.85 18.02
N LEU A 1115 3.31 24.52 17.26
CA LEU A 1115 3.63 25.93 17.45
C LEU A 1115 2.45 26.85 17.10
N ARG A 1116 1.65 26.49 16.07
CA ARG A 1116 0.46 27.24 15.64
C ARG A 1116 -0.65 27.29 16.69
N LYS A 1117 -0.78 26.24 17.50
CA LYS A 1117 -1.75 26.15 18.62
C LYS A 1117 -1.29 26.87 19.90
N SER A 1118 -0.15 27.56 19.85
CA SER A 1118 0.46 28.24 21.00
C SER A 1118 0.64 29.74 20.75
N GLU A 1119 1.22 30.45 21.71
CA GLU A 1119 1.54 31.88 21.59
C GLU A 1119 2.57 32.22 20.50
N TRP A 1120 3.25 31.20 19.95
CA TRP A 1120 4.30 31.31 18.92
C TRP A 1120 3.79 31.27 17.46
N ARG A 1121 2.46 31.34 17.27
CA ARG A 1121 1.82 31.24 15.94
C ARG A 1121 2.26 32.31 14.93
N GLU A 1122 2.81 33.42 15.41
CA GLU A 1122 3.30 34.54 14.60
C GLU A 1122 4.83 34.54 14.40
N THR A 1123 5.56 33.58 14.98
CA THR A 1123 7.02 33.51 14.84
C THR A 1123 7.40 33.23 13.38
N PRO A 1124 8.29 34.05 12.77
CA PRO A 1124 8.81 33.81 11.43
C PRO A 1124 9.48 32.43 11.27
N LEU A 1125 9.34 31.83 10.09
CA LEU A 1125 9.76 30.47 9.80
C LEU A 1125 10.48 30.35 8.45
N ILE A 1126 11.61 29.64 8.43
CA ILE A 1126 12.26 29.15 7.20
C ILE A 1126 12.17 27.64 7.18
N VAL A 1127 11.53 27.10 6.15
CA VAL A 1127 11.52 25.68 5.87
C VAL A 1127 12.70 25.38 4.96
N TYR A 1128 13.68 24.60 5.42
CA TYR A 1128 14.91 24.28 4.68
C TYR A 1128 15.04 22.78 4.49
N THR A 1129 14.67 22.28 3.30
CA THR A 1129 14.49 20.83 3.08
C THR A 1129 15.17 20.31 1.81
N SER A 1130 15.53 19.02 1.78
CA SER A 1130 16.09 18.34 0.60
C SER A 1130 15.04 17.88 -0.43
N ARG A 1131 13.75 17.94 -0.09
CA ARG A 1131 12.64 17.50 -0.96
C ARG A 1131 11.86 18.68 -1.52
N ASP A 1132 11.33 18.53 -2.73
CA ASP A 1132 10.34 19.47 -3.26
C ASP A 1132 9.02 19.35 -2.48
N LEU A 1133 8.38 20.50 -2.22
CA LEU A 1133 7.11 20.59 -1.50
C LEU A 1133 5.97 20.92 -2.45
N SER A 1134 4.83 20.25 -2.29
CA SER A 1134 3.58 20.64 -2.97
C SER A 1134 2.99 21.94 -2.39
N LYS A 1135 2.09 22.60 -3.12
CA LYS A 1135 1.45 23.85 -2.66
C LYS A 1135 0.66 23.68 -1.35
N ASP A 1136 0.02 22.52 -1.17
CA ASP A 1136 -0.74 22.23 0.05
C ASP A 1136 0.21 21.98 1.24
N GLU A 1137 1.34 21.31 1.01
CA GLU A 1137 2.38 21.15 2.04
C GLU A 1137 3.04 22.48 2.44
N MET A 1138 3.27 23.39 1.49
CA MET A 1138 3.76 24.75 1.80
C MET A 1138 2.79 25.50 2.70
N ASN A 1139 1.48 25.47 2.39
CA ASN A 1139 0.44 26.08 3.22
C ASN A 1139 0.41 25.46 4.62
N ASN A 1140 0.53 24.13 4.74
CA ASN A 1140 0.54 23.44 6.02
C ASN A 1140 1.79 23.75 6.86
N LEU A 1141 2.92 24.09 6.21
CA LEU A 1141 4.17 24.49 6.85
C LEU A 1141 4.31 26.02 7.03
N THR A 1142 3.19 26.75 7.17
CA THR A 1142 3.24 28.18 7.49
C THR A 1142 3.09 28.47 8.98
N LEU A 1143 3.98 29.33 9.49
CA LEU A 1143 3.98 29.92 10.82
C LEU A 1143 4.44 31.38 10.67
N GLY A 1144 3.65 32.34 11.14
CA GLY A 1144 3.94 33.76 10.91
C GLY A 1144 4.28 34.09 9.45
N LEU A 1145 5.37 34.85 9.24
CA LEU A 1145 5.99 35.02 7.92
C LEU A 1145 6.86 33.81 7.60
N THR A 1146 6.57 33.09 6.52
CA THR A 1146 7.25 31.83 6.18
C THR A 1146 7.93 31.89 4.81
N LYS A 1147 9.15 31.34 4.71
CA LYS A 1147 9.88 31.14 3.45
C LYS A 1147 10.29 29.67 3.29
N HIS A 1148 10.14 29.11 2.09
CA HIS A 1148 10.48 27.72 1.78
C HIS A 1148 11.70 27.69 0.87
N LEU A 1149 12.70 26.90 1.22
CA LEU A 1149 14.00 26.79 0.56
C LEU A 1149 14.37 25.32 0.37
N ILE A 1150 14.98 24.99 -0.77
CA ILE A 1150 15.36 23.63 -1.14
C ILE A 1150 16.89 23.49 -1.05
N LYS A 1151 17.39 22.61 -0.19
CA LYS A 1151 18.82 22.42 0.12
C LYS A 1151 19.70 22.25 -1.12
N SER A 1152 19.20 21.56 -2.16
CA SER A 1152 19.95 21.29 -3.40
C SER A 1152 19.96 22.45 -4.41
N GLN A 1153 19.06 23.44 -4.25
CA GLN A 1153 18.88 24.55 -5.19
C GLN A 1153 19.20 25.91 -4.57
N THR A 1154 19.23 25.99 -3.24
CA THR A 1154 19.48 27.22 -2.48
C THR A 1154 20.95 27.32 -2.12
N SER A 1155 21.60 28.40 -2.55
CA SER A 1155 22.97 28.70 -2.12
C SER A 1155 23.02 29.09 -0.64
N GLU A 1156 24.17 28.88 0.04
CA GLU A 1156 24.36 29.32 1.43
C GLU A 1156 24.05 30.82 1.62
N GLN A 1157 24.37 31.63 0.62
CA GLN A 1157 24.11 33.07 0.63
C GLN A 1157 22.60 33.39 0.60
N GLU A 1158 21.81 32.61 -0.14
CA GLU A 1158 20.37 32.79 -0.27
C GLU A 1158 19.59 32.38 0.99
N LEU A 1159 20.08 31.37 1.73
CA LEU A 1159 19.57 31.05 3.07
C LEU A 1159 19.80 32.21 4.04
N ILE A 1160 21.00 32.78 4.03
CA ILE A 1160 21.35 33.94 4.88
C ILE A 1160 20.49 35.16 4.51
N ASP A 1161 20.32 35.45 3.23
CA ASP A 1161 19.51 36.60 2.79
C ASP A 1161 18.03 36.40 3.14
N SER A 1162 17.55 35.15 3.17
CA SER A 1162 16.22 34.79 3.65
C SER A 1162 16.03 35.02 5.16
N VAL A 1163 17.04 34.66 5.96
CA VAL A 1163 17.08 34.97 7.40
C VAL A 1163 17.05 36.48 7.63
N ARG A 1164 17.85 37.24 6.87
CA ARG A 1164 17.87 38.71 6.92
C ARG A 1164 16.53 39.34 6.54
N GLN A 1165 15.90 38.82 5.50
CA GLN A 1165 14.63 39.32 5.00
C GLN A 1165 13.48 39.08 5.99
N LEU A 1166 13.41 37.89 6.60
CA LEU A 1166 12.34 37.57 7.57
C LEU A 1166 12.56 38.23 8.94
N LEU A 1167 13.79 38.58 9.24
CA LEU A 1167 14.14 39.47 10.34
C LEU A 1167 14.15 40.95 9.91
N ASP A 1168 13.51 41.30 8.79
CA ASP A 1168 13.32 42.66 8.25
C ASP A 1168 14.58 43.58 8.29
N GLY A 1169 15.78 43.01 8.11
CA GLY A 1169 17.05 43.73 8.09
C GLY A 1169 17.78 43.88 9.43
N LEU A 1170 17.37 43.15 10.48
CA LEU A 1170 17.97 43.16 11.83
C LEU A 1170 19.43 42.63 11.91
N VAL A 1171 20.01 42.14 10.81
CA VAL A 1171 21.36 41.58 10.75
C VAL A 1171 22.24 42.47 9.87
N SER A 1172 22.95 43.42 10.49
CA SER A 1172 23.97 44.26 9.83
C SER A 1172 25.27 43.46 9.64
N SER A 1173 25.98 43.73 8.54
CA SER A 1173 27.35 43.27 8.31
C SER A 1173 28.30 43.97 9.28
N ALA A 1174 28.78 43.25 10.29
CA ALA A 1174 29.94 43.67 11.05
C ALA A 1174 31.21 43.18 10.33
N ASP A 1175 32.04 44.14 9.92
CA ASP A 1175 33.47 44.05 9.61
C ASP A 1175 33.99 42.84 8.81
N THR A 1176 34.21 43.05 7.51
CA THR A 1176 35.37 42.48 6.81
C THR A 1176 36.17 43.61 6.17
N GLU A 1177 36.98 44.29 6.98
CA GLU A 1177 38.17 44.98 6.51
C GLU A 1177 39.41 44.42 7.22
N VAL A 1178 40.35 43.95 6.39
CA VAL A 1178 41.78 43.68 6.63
C VAL A 1178 42.19 42.35 7.30
N LYS A 1179 42.62 41.38 6.47
CA LYS A 1179 44.06 41.05 6.31
C LYS A 1179 44.29 40.28 5.00
N GLU A 1180 44.54 41.02 3.93
CA GLU A 1180 45.54 40.59 2.95
C GLU A 1180 46.90 40.67 3.65
N GLU A 1181 47.55 39.53 3.91
CA GLU A 1181 48.99 39.37 3.68
C GLU A 1181 49.47 37.93 3.92
N SER A 1182 50.23 37.45 2.92
CA SER A 1182 51.26 36.41 2.96
C SER A 1182 50.84 34.94 2.96
N LYS A 1183 51.05 34.35 1.77
CA LYS A 1183 51.84 33.12 1.54
C LYS A 1183 52.44 32.49 2.82
N ALA A 1184 51.93 31.33 3.20
CA ALA A 1184 52.68 30.10 3.46
C ALA A 1184 51.71 28.92 3.54
#